data_AF-A0A2E7SRH6-F1
#
_entry.id   AF-A0A2E7SRH6-F1
#
_cell.length_a   1.000
_cell.length_b   1.000
_cell.length_c   1.000
_cell.angle_alpha   90.00
_cell.angle_beta   90.00
_cell.angle_gamma   90.00
#
_symmetry.space_group_name_H-M   'P 1'
#
loop_
_entity.id
_entity.type
_entity.pdbx_description
1 polymer ?
#
loop_
_entity_poly.entity_id
_entity_poly.type
_entity_poly.pdbx_seq_one_letter_code
_entity_poly.pdbx_strand_id
1 'polypeptide(L)'
;MAVGWIKLSGVTVCLFIALSQIVQAQIVTDGTLGKAATLSGPNFQISSELGKSVGANLFHSFSEFSLQKGEAAVFTGPENIGNILGRVTGGKTSNIDGLIQSEIAGANLYLLNPSGFLFGKNAEINVDGAFSVHASEKLNLEGEGVFDALNPDQSVFFSSSPESFGFLEGNPVGEIKLDATKLKIEGASRSFQTVGRKIEGTNSSSITLNKGATLQQHAIEIHHNKTKIKTLSVKGDEAGAGGVEMVADEIRLIRPNITSDTREGDAGDLVIKSNNTFLLAGKIYAISKGSGKTAGVKFTKNKLDENSLFEVQGGGVINSDAKSTGSGSDISIEHDEMQLESMTIKSLTRGEGNGARILANGKKLISKGRIISTVASKSEGGKGGGIFIEVDDVTIKYGRIFSENLTLEDESSKGGDIRVKGKVLTLLTAGSIYSETSGYSNAGDISIESEYINLQGKNSSTPIWFWDNGGQEFGGIGSVTHKRGGNIKGGSTGDLKITADHIKLSRGGVIFVVTKGSGDAGTLDLNAKKLEITGSENFYRTGGDVWNNVGDIDNEMYDSQITGQVWDNLATGEWDLSSGKGGDLNITVDELHMNKKGRIRLESWGAGPAGTLQLRARKIRMSKISTIDAYAETTGDSGTVYIYTDDIE
;
A
#
# COMPACT_ATOMS: atom_id res chain seq x y z
N MET A 1 -64.39 52.96 54.43
CA MET A 1 -64.67 51.51 54.53
C MET A 1 -64.06 50.83 53.32
N ALA A 2 -63.30 49.74 53.52
CA ALA A 2 -62.68 48.81 52.55
C ALA A 2 -61.71 49.45 51.52
N VAL A 3 -60.38 49.44 51.69
CA VAL A 3 -59.39 48.34 51.56
C VAL A 3 -59.34 47.70 50.16
N GLY A 4 -58.25 47.94 49.44
CA GLY A 4 -57.81 47.20 48.25
C GLY A 4 -56.34 47.52 47.95
N TRP A 5 -55.46 46.54 48.19
CA TRP A 5 -54.00 46.66 48.19
C TRP A 5 -53.40 46.42 46.79
N ILE A 6 -52.36 47.16 46.41
CA ILE A 6 -51.42 46.77 45.36
C ILE A 6 -50.01 46.76 45.99
N LYS A 7 -49.42 45.56 46.09
CA LYS A 7 -47.99 45.36 46.39
C LYS A 7 -47.24 45.30 45.06
N LEU A 8 -46.29 46.20 44.83
CA LEU A 8 -45.17 45.97 43.92
C LEU A 8 -43.93 45.71 44.77
N SER A 9 -43.45 44.47 44.75
CA SER A 9 -42.15 44.06 45.30
C SER A 9 -41.08 44.20 44.23
N GLY A 10 -40.08 45.05 44.48
CA GLY A 10 -38.91 45.21 43.63
C GLY A 10 -38.03 43.97 43.64
N VAL A 11 -37.68 43.48 42.45
CA VAL A 11 -36.67 42.45 42.23
C VAL A 11 -35.42 43.16 41.73
N THR A 12 -34.37 43.18 42.55
CA THR A 12 -33.03 43.59 42.15
C THR A 12 -32.40 42.43 41.37
N VAL A 13 -32.28 42.60 40.05
CA VAL A 13 -31.53 41.66 39.20
C VAL A 13 -30.05 42.07 39.23
N CYS A 14 -29.23 41.30 39.95
CA CYS A 14 -27.78 41.36 39.81
C CYS A 14 -27.38 40.72 38.48
N LEU A 15 -27.03 41.57 37.50
CA LEU A 15 -26.48 41.17 36.21
C LEU A 15 -25.02 40.72 36.40
N PHE A 16 -24.79 39.41 36.55
CA PHE A 16 -23.46 38.82 36.42
C PHE A 16 -23.07 38.83 34.94
N ILE A 17 -22.31 39.84 34.52
CA ILE A 17 -21.66 39.85 33.22
C ILE A 17 -20.47 38.89 33.31
N ALA A 18 -20.63 37.68 32.80
CA ALA A 18 -19.50 36.81 32.50
C ALA A 18 -18.70 37.44 31.35
N LEU A 19 -17.65 38.17 31.69
CA LEU A 19 -16.63 38.61 30.73
C LEU A 19 -15.93 37.37 30.18
N SER A 20 -16.39 36.89 29.02
CA SER A 20 -15.61 35.99 28.18
C SER A 20 -14.32 36.72 27.80
N GLN A 21 -13.18 36.29 28.35
CA GLN A 21 -11.88 36.76 27.87
C GLN A 21 -11.73 36.35 26.41
N ILE A 22 -11.80 37.33 25.52
CA ILE A 22 -11.39 37.15 24.12
C ILE A 22 -9.88 36.91 24.19
N VAL A 23 -9.44 35.67 23.95
CA VAL A 23 -8.02 35.38 23.71
C VAL A 23 -7.67 36.08 22.40
N GLN A 24 -7.05 37.25 22.48
CA GLN A 24 -6.46 37.89 21.30
C GLN A 24 -5.25 37.06 20.88
N ALA A 25 -5.07 36.78 19.58
CA ALA A 25 -3.75 36.35 19.14
C ALA A 25 -2.77 37.51 19.34
N GLN A 26 -1.56 37.17 19.73
CA GLN A 26 -0.51 38.13 19.98
C GLN A 26 0.85 37.46 19.77
N ILE A 27 1.80 38.24 19.27
CA ILE A 27 3.22 37.88 19.31
C ILE A 27 3.88 38.75 20.36
N VAL A 28 4.46 38.12 21.37
CA VAL A 28 5.09 38.78 22.51
C VAL A 28 6.47 38.19 22.71
N THR A 29 7.52 39.01 22.65
CA THR A 29 8.89 38.58 22.96
C THR A 29 9.09 38.48 24.47
N ASP A 30 9.81 37.46 24.94
CA ASP A 30 9.94 37.20 26.39
C ASP A 30 11.08 37.96 27.07
N GLY A 31 11.95 38.62 26.31
CA GLY A 31 13.07 39.40 26.81
C GLY A 31 14.39 38.64 27.00
N THR A 32 14.43 37.33 26.74
CA THR A 32 15.64 36.50 26.98
C THR A 32 16.70 36.62 25.88
N LEU A 33 16.31 37.06 24.68
CA LEU A 33 17.21 37.21 23.51
C LEU A 33 17.20 38.62 22.91
N GLY A 34 16.51 39.56 23.54
CA GLY A 34 16.26 40.90 23.01
C GLY A 34 15.30 41.65 23.94
N LYS A 35 14.71 42.76 23.46
CA LYS A 35 13.73 43.51 24.26
C LYS A 35 12.41 42.76 24.37
N ALA A 36 11.88 42.62 25.58
CA ALA A 36 10.50 42.18 25.80
C ALA A 36 9.51 43.23 25.25
N ALA A 37 8.62 42.79 24.36
CA ALA A 37 7.71 43.65 23.63
C ALA A 37 6.48 42.89 23.15
N THR A 38 5.32 43.53 23.22
CA THR A 38 4.11 43.10 22.51
C THR A 38 4.14 43.72 21.12
N LEU A 39 4.18 42.88 20.08
CA LEU A 39 4.20 43.36 18.70
C LEU A 39 2.80 43.79 18.27
N SER A 40 2.73 44.80 17.40
CA SER A 40 1.47 45.32 16.86
C SER A 40 1.14 44.64 15.53
N GLY A 41 -0.05 44.05 15.44
CA GLY A 41 -0.57 43.42 14.23
C GLY A 41 -1.24 44.42 13.26
N PRO A 42 -1.80 43.96 12.13
CA PRO A 42 -1.93 42.54 11.74
C PRO A 42 -0.65 41.95 11.13
N ASN A 43 0.31 42.78 10.72
CA ASN A 43 1.61 42.34 10.17
C ASN A 43 2.70 42.50 11.22
N PHE A 44 2.89 41.48 12.06
CA PHE A 44 3.89 41.46 13.12
C PHE A 44 5.30 41.36 12.52
N GLN A 45 6.05 42.46 12.55
CA GLN A 45 7.43 42.52 12.09
C GLN A 45 8.39 41.94 13.15
N ILE A 46 9.08 40.87 12.81
CA ILE A 46 10.05 40.17 13.67
C ILE A 46 11.44 40.40 13.05
N SER A 47 12.03 41.57 13.35
CA SER A 47 13.35 41.93 12.85
C SER A 47 14.47 41.37 13.71
N SER A 48 15.69 41.31 13.16
CA SER A 48 16.89 40.85 13.87
C SER A 48 17.19 41.60 15.17
N GLU A 49 16.70 42.84 15.34
CA GLU A 49 16.85 43.64 16.57
C GLU A 49 16.04 43.10 17.76
N LEU A 50 15.05 42.24 17.50
CA LEU A 50 14.26 41.55 18.54
C LEU A 50 14.88 40.21 18.96
N GLY A 51 16.03 39.85 18.41
CA GLY A 51 16.70 38.59 18.63
C GLY A 51 18.21 38.73 18.83
N LYS A 52 18.88 37.59 18.79
CA LYS A 52 20.33 37.47 18.96
C LYS A 52 20.93 36.69 17.80
N SER A 53 21.88 37.29 17.08
CA SER A 53 22.60 36.62 16.00
C SER A 53 23.91 35.99 16.52
N VAL A 54 24.16 34.73 16.14
CA VAL A 54 25.43 34.03 16.39
C VAL A 54 25.83 33.32 15.09
N GLY A 55 26.83 33.84 14.40
CA GLY A 55 27.21 33.34 13.07
C GLY A 55 26.06 33.50 12.05
N ALA A 56 25.67 32.40 11.41
CA ALA A 56 24.56 32.37 10.45
C ALA A 56 23.19 32.10 11.10
N ASN A 57 23.12 31.99 12.43
CA ASN A 57 21.89 31.71 13.18
C ASN A 57 21.33 33.00 13.80
N LEU A 58 20.05 33.26 13.59
CA LEU A 58 19.29 34.33 14.24
C LEU A 58 18.26 33.73 15.20
N PHE A 59 18.44 33.95 16.50
CA PHE A 59 17.58 33.39 17.55
C PHE A 59 16.55 34.40 18.06
N HIS A 60 15.28 33.99 18.16
CA HIS A 60 14.16 34.74 18.72
C HIS A 60 13.49 33.98 19.86
N SER A 61 12.95 34.72 20.84
CA SER A 61 12.28 34.12 22.00
C SER A 61 10.98 34.85 22.32
N PHE A 62 9.91 34.07 22.39
CA PHE A 62 8.54 34.56 22.53
C PHE A 62 7.91 34.00 23.80
N SER A 63 7.20 34.82 24.56
CA SER A 63 6.29 34.32 25.59
C SER A 63 4.97 33.86 24.97
N GLU A 64 4.56 34.45 23.84
CA GLU A 64 3.38 34.02 23.08
C GLU A 64 3.62 34.20 21.58
N PHE A 65 3.21 33.21 20.80
CA PHE A 65 3.30 33.22 19.34
C PHE A 65 2.02 32.59 18.77
N SER A 66 1.06 33.41 18.39
CA SER A 66 -0.19 33.00 17.75
C SER A 66 -0.60 34.00 16.68
N LEU A 67 -1.36 33.55 15.68
CA LEU A 67 -1.87 34.33 14.55
C LEU A 67 -3.36 34.01 14.33
N GLN A 68 -4.17 35.05 14.16
CA GLN A 68 -5.55 34.95 13.65
C GLN A 68 -5.58 35.02 12.12
N LYS A 69 -6.76 34.74 11.57
CA LYS A 69 -7.08 34.98 10.16
C LYS A 69 -6.74 36.41 9.72
N GLY A 70 -5.89 36.50 8.70
CA GLY A 70 -5.50 37.77 8.09
C GLY A 70 -4.31 38.45 8.77
N GLU A 71 -3.76 37.84 9.82
CA GLU A 71 -2.50 38.28 10.44
C GLU A 71 -1.30 37.59 9.80
N ALA A 72 -0.14 38.23 9.88
CA ALA A 72 1.13 37.73 9.36
C ALA A 72 2.27 37.93 10.37
N ALA A 73 3.10 36.91 10.56
CA ALA A 73 4.40 37.01 11.22
C ALA A 73 5.49 37.09 10.15
N VAL A 74 6.21 38.22 10.07
CA VAL A 74 7.19 38.50 9.01
C VAL A 74 8.58 38.60 9.62
N PHE A 75 9.43 37.59 9.37
CA PHE A 75 10.81 37.56 9.81
C PHE A 75 11.72 38.31 8.83
N THR A 76 12.52 39.25 9.35
CA THR A 76 13.44 40.08 8.57
C THR A 76 14.82 40.13 9.21
N GLY A 77 15.87 40.25 8.39
CA GLY A 77 17.25 40.26 8.87
C GLY A 77 18.26 40.36 7.71
N PRO A 78 19.56 40.37 8.02
CA PRO A 78 20.60 40.51 7.01
C PRO A 78 20.78 39.24 6.17
N GLU A 79 21.28 39.39 4.94
CA GLU A 79 21.40 38.31 3.95
C GLU A 79 22.33 37.15 4.37
N ASN A 80 23.20 37.36 5.36
CA ASN A 80 24.12 36.34 5.85
C ASN A 80 23.49 35.34 6.84
N ILE A 81 22.21 35.51 7.19
CA ILE A 81 21.48 34.59 8.06
C ILE A 81 21.02 33.38 7.25
N GLY A 82 21.53 32.21 7.61
CA GLY A 82 21.14 30.93 7.03
C GLY A 82 20.00 30.23 7.80
N ASN A 83 19.85 30.49 9.11
CA ASN A 83 18.82 29.89 9.94
C ASN A 83 18.18 30.91 10.89
N ILE A 84 16.86 30.89 10.99
CA ILE A 84 16.06 31.65 11.95
C ILE A 84 15.47 30.65 12.94
N LEU A 85 15.71 30.82 14.24
CA LEU A 85 15.26 29.91 15.29
C LEU A 85 14.38 30.67 16.30
N GLY A 86 13.09 30.37 16.35
CA GLY A 86 12.16 30.92 17.33
C GLY A 86 11.77 29.90 18.39
N ARG A 87 11.73 30.28 19.67
CA ARG A 87 11.14 29.47 20.74
C ARG A 87 9.96 30.16 21.43
N VAL A 88 9.03 29.37 21.95
CA VAL A 88 7.91 29.84 22.79
C VAL A 88 8.05 29.33 24.21
N THR A 89 8.10 30.24 25.18
CA THR A 89 8.44 29.96 26.59
C THR A 89 7.26 30.11 27.55
N GLY A 90 6.14 30.73 27.12
CA GLY A 90 5.01 31.06 27.99
C GLY A 90 4.02 29.93 28.28
N GLY A 91 4.32 28.68 27.90
CA GLY A 91 3.52 27.50 28.26
C GLY A 91 2.13 27.41 27.61
N LYS A 92 1.88 28.18 26.54
CA LYS A 92 0.63 28.13 25.76
C LYS A 92 0.88 27.53 24.37
N THR A 93 -0.07 26.75 23.88
CA THR A 93 -0.10 26.28 22.49
C THR A 93 -0.13 27.47 21.52
N SER A 94 0.66 27.37 20.45
CA SER A 94 0.65 28.35 19.36
C SER A 94 -0.51 28.10 18.39
N ASN A 95 -1.49 29.00 18.36
CA ASN A 95 -2.61 28.94 17.42
C ASN A 95 -2.25 29.73 16.16
N ILE A 96 -2.06 29.05 15.02
CA ILE A 96 -1.63 29.63 13.75
C ILE A 96 -2.78 29.54 12.75
N ASP A 97 -3.55 30.62 12.58
CA ASP A 97 -4.59 30.75 11.55
C ASP A 97 -4.28 31.93 10.60
N GLY A 98 -2.99 32.21 10.36
CA GLY A 98 -2.51 33.30 9.49
C GLY A 98 -1.22 32.94 8.74
N LEU A 99 -0.52 33.95 8.21
CA LEU A 99 0.69 33.79 7.40
C LEU A 99 1.97 33.80 8.26
N ILE A 100 2.86 32.83 8.08
CA ILE A 100 4.25 32.91 8.56
C ILE A 100 5.14 33.12 7.34
N GLN A 101 5.92 34.21 7.34
CA GLN A 101 6.76 34.60 6.22
C GLN A 101 8.21 34.88 6.66
N SER A 102 9.19 34.45 5.85
CA SER A 102 10.57 34.91 5.93
C SER A 102 10.92 35.72 4.68
N GLU A 103 11.45 36.93 4.85
CA GLU A 103 11.97 37.76 3.76
C GLU A 103 13.49 37.61 3.58
N ILE A 104 14.15 36.80 4.41
CA ILE A 104 15.58 36.50 4.27
C ILE A 104 15.75 35.38 3.23
N ALA A 105 16.31 35.73 2.08
CA ALA A 105 16.51 34.80 0.97
C ALA A 105 17.30 33.55 1.39
N GLY A 106 16.80 32.37 1.04
CA GLY A 106 17.39 31.06 1.36
C GLY A 106 17.40 30.64 2.83
N ALA A 107 16.95 31.48 3.77
CA ALA A 107 17.03 31.17 5.19
C ALA A 107 16.02 30.10 5.62
N ASN A 108 16.47 29.15 6.43
CA ASN A 108 15.61 28.16 7.07
C ASN A 108 14.91 28.78 8.29
N LEU A 109 13.69 28.34 8.61
CA LEU A 109 12.94 28.79 9.80
C LEU A 109 12.55 27.61 10.69
N TYR A 110 12.98 27.64 11.94
CA TYR A 110 12.69 26.66 12.98
C TYR A 110 11.85 27.32 14.08
N LEU A 111 10.71 26.72 14.43
CA LEU A 111 9.86 27.18 15.54
C LEU A 111 9.70 26.07 16.58
N LEU A 112 10.00 26.38 17.84
CA LEU A 112 9.96 25.47 18.98
C LEU A 112 8.88 25.92 19.97
N ASN A 113 7.93 25.05 20.31
CA ASN A 113 6.95 25.30 21.37
C ASN A 113 6.61 23.99 22.10
N PRO A 114 7.06 23.78 23.35
CA PRO A 114 6.77 22.56 24.11
C PRO A 114 5.27 22.32 24.30
N SER A 115 4.45 23.37 24.29
CA SER A 115 2.98 23.26 24.41
C SER A 115 2.27 22.91 23.09
N GLY A 116 3.01 22.79 21.99
CA GLY A 116 2.50 22.38 20.69
C GLY A 116 2.00 23.52 19.80
N PHE A 117 1.50 23.13 18.63
CA PHE A 117 0.99 24.03 17.59
C PHE A 117 -0.40 23.58 17.11
N LEU A 118 -1.31 24.52 16.87
CA LEU A 118 -2.59 24.30 16.19
C LEU A 118 -2.61 25.14 14.92
N PHE A 119 -2.58 24.50 13.75
CA PHE A 119 -2.74 25.18 12.47
C PHE A 119 -4.21 25.19 12.06
N GLY A 120 -4.77 26.37 11.86
CA GLY A 120 -6.15 26.58 11.40
C GLY A 120 -6.28 26.57 9.88
N LYS A 121 -7.52 26.73 9.40
CA LYS A 121 -7.86 26.67 7.96
C LYS A 121 -7.20 27.73 7.09
N ASN A 122 -6.77 28.85 7.67
CA ASN A 122 -6.16 29.98 6.96
C ASN A 122 -4.64 30.04 7.15
N ALA A 123 -4.02 29.01 7.74
CA ALA A 123 -2.57 28.97 7.93
C ALA A 123 -1.82 28.84 6.60
N GLU A 124 -0.87 29.74 6.36
CA GLU A 124 -0.01 29.76 5.16
C GLU A 124 1.46 29.95 5.57
N ILE A 125 2.39 29.31 4.86
CA ILE A 125 3.83 29.43 5.11
C ILE A 125 4.52 29.90 3.83
N ASN A 126 5.23 31.01 3.91
CA ASN A 126 6.01 31.57 2.81
C ASN A 126 7.48 31.74 3.25
N VAL A 127 8.28 30.70 3.03
CA VAL A 127 9.68 30.65 3.46
C VAL A 127 10.51 30.10 2.31
N ASP A 128 11.58 30.80 1.95
CA ASP A 128 12.44 30.40 0.82
C ASP A 128 13.30 29.16 1.14
N GLY A 129 13.78 29.05 2.38
CA GLY A 129 14.48 27.87 2.90
C GLY A 129 13.57 26.74 3.40
N ALA A 130 14.11 25.87 4.27
CA ALA A 130 13.34 24.83 4.96
C ALA A 130 12.51 25.41 6.11
N PHE A 131 11.35 24.80 6.40
CA PHE A 131 10.51 25.17 7.53
C PHE A 131 10.33 23.98 8.48
N SER A 132 10.60 24.21 9.77
CA SER A 132 10.56 23.17 10.80
C SER A 132 9.78 23.63 12.03
N VAL A 133 8.88 22.77 12.54
CA VAL A 133 8.12 23.03 13.76
C VAL A 133 8.32 21.90 14.77
N HIS A 134 8.63 22.26 16.01
CA HIS A 134 9.05 21.33 17.05
C HIS A 134 8.20 21.54 18.30
N ALA A 135 7.48 20.50 18.72
CA ALA A 135 6.76 20.42 19.99
C ALA A 135 7.60 19.74 21.09
N SER A 136 8.91 20.04 21.10
CA SER A 136 9.89 19.57 22.08
C SER A 136 10.30 20.67 23.05
N GLU A 137 10.94 20.28 24.14
CA GLU A 137 11.49 21.22 25.13
C GLU A 137 12.76 21.91 24.63
N LYS A 138 13.54 21.19 23.83
CA LYS A 138 14.88 21.62 23.38
C LYS A 138 15.08 21.31 21.91
N LEU A 139 15.98 22.06 21.30
CA LEU A 139 16.55 21.81 19.98
C LEU A 139 18.07 21.82 20.12
N ASN A 140 18.72 20.70 19.76
CA ASN A 140 20.18 20.58 19.81
C ASN A 140 20.80 21.20 18.54
N LEU A 141 21.97 21.81 18.72
CA LEU A 141 22.83 22.36 17.67
C LEU A 141 24.15 21.59 17.68
N GLU A 142 24.92 21.53 16.58
CA GLU A 142 26.19 20.79 16.58
C GLU A 142 27.11 21.26 17.71
N GLY A 143 27.83 20.32 18.33
CA GLY A 143 28.67 20.56 19.51
C GLY A 143 27.89 20.37 20.82
N GLU A 144 28.10 21.27 21.79
CA GLU A 144 27.34 21.30 23.05
C GLU A 144 26.21 22.35 23.02
N GLY A 145 25.83 22.83 21.83
CA GLY A 145 24.82 23.87 21.67
C GLY A 145 23.39 23.35 21.91
N VAL A 146 22.60 24.09 22.68
CA VAL A 146 21.22 23.74 23.04
C VAL A 146 20.35 24.98 23.02
N PHE A 147 19.22 24.92 22.32
CA PHE A 147 18.19 25.94 22.33
C PHE A 147 16.97 25.44 23.12
N ASP A 148 16.86 25.88 24.38
CA ASP A 148 15.91 25.37 25.37
C ASP A 148 14.70 26.31 25.52
N ALA A 149 13.49 25.81 25.29
CA ALA A 149 12.24 26.55 25.45
C ALA A 149 11.63 26.46 26.85
N LEU A 150 11.98 25.42 27.63
CA LEU A 150 11.48 25.23 28.99
C LEU A 150 12.34 25.99 30.01
N ASN A 151 13.65 26.00 29.82
CA ASN A 151 14.62 26.70 30.67
C ASN A 151 15.45 27.68 29.82
N PRO A 152 14.89 28.85 29.47
CA PRO A 152 15.49 29.77 28.51
C PRO A 152 16.92 30.22 28.82
N ASP A 153 17.25 30.29 30.11
CA ASP A 153 18.55 30.71 30.64
C ASP A 153 19.62 29.61 30.54
N GLN A 154 19.23 28.36 30.27
CA GLN A 154 20.16 27.24 30.05
C GLN A 154 20.54 27.04 28.58
N SER A 155 20.09 27.92 27.68
CA SER A 155 20.47 27.83 26.27
C SER A 155 21.95 28.13 26.05
N VAL A 156 22.59 27.28 25.26
CA VAL A 156 23.97 27.44 24.77
C VAL A 156 23.91 27.71 23.28
N PHE A 157 24.23 28.93 22.87
CA PHE A 157 24.13 29.35 21.46
C PHE A 157 25.41 29.01 20.69
N PHE A 158 25.25 28.46 19.50
CA PHE A 158 26.35 28.11 18.59
C PHE A 158 26.10 28.66 17.18
N SER A 159 27.17 28.78 16.39
CA SER A 159 27.12 29.22 14.98
C SER A 159 26.85 28.09 13.98
N SER A 160 26.86 26.83 14.43
CA SER A 160 26.56 25.65 13.64
C SER A 160 25.08 25.58 13.27
N SER A 161 24.77 25.00 12.11
CA SER A 161 23.38 24.74 11.73
C SER A 161 22.72 23.78 12.73
N PRO A 162 21.40 23.86 12.95
CA PRO A 162 20.68 22.86 13.75
C PRO A 162 20.96 21.45 13.23
N GLU A 163 21.23 20.51 14.13
CA GLU A 163 21.47 19.12 13.72
C GLU A 163 20.20 18.53 13.12
N SER A 164 20.26 18.23 11.83
CA SER A 164 19.32 17.30 11.21
C SER A 164 19.74 15.90 11.67
N PHE A 165 18.88 15.22 12.44
CA PHE A 165 18.92 13.79 12.82
C PHE A 165 19.33 13.37 14.26
N GLY A 166 19.48 14.28 15.22
CA GLY A 166 19.74 13.94 16.65
C GLY A 166 18.50 13.71 17.55
N PHE A 167 17.30 13.43 17.01
CA PHE A 167 16.00 13.65 17.68
C PHE A 167 15.53 12.60 18.72
N LEU A 168 16.43 11.86 19.37
CA LEU A 168 16.07 10.85 20.38
C LEU A 168 16.30 11.28 21.85
N GLU A 169 16.91 12.44 22.12
CA GLU A 169 17.27 12.84 23.50
C GLU A 169 16.35 13.90 24.15
N GLY A 170 15.24 14.27 23.53
CA GLY A 170 14.22 15.12 24.15
C GLY A 170 12.84 14.51 23.99
N ASN A 171 12.12 14.25 25.09
CA ASN A 171 10.74 13.76 25.02
C ASN A 171 9.84 14.88 24.46
N PRO A 172 9.35 14.79 23.22
CA PRO A 172 8.36 15.76 22.78
C PRO A 172 7.10 15.60 23.63
N VAL A 173 6.65 16.68 24.25
CA VAL A 173 5.50 16.69 25.18
C VAL A 173 4.24 17.25 24.52
N GLY A 174 4.39 18.19 23.58
CA GLY A 174 3.30 18.86 22.90
C GLY A 174 2.78 18.12 21.65
N GLU A 175 1.56 18.48 21.24
CA GLU A 175 0.91 17.95 20.03
C GLU A 175 0.97 18.98 18.88
N ILE A 176 0.98 18.51 17.65
CA ILE A 176 0.80 19.33 16.44
C ILE A 176 -0.57 18.98 15.86
N LYS A 177 -1.48 19.95 15.79
CA LYS A 177 -2.84 19.76 15.28
C LYS A 177 -3.04 20.53 13.98
N LEU A 178 -3.63 19.86 13.00
CA LEU A 178 -4.05 20.45 11.74
C LEU A 178 -5.58 20.40 11.68
N ASP A 179 -6.24 21.53 11.87
CA ASP A 179 -7.70 21.63 11.83
C ASP A 179 -8.22 22.39 10.61
N ALA A 180 -8.79 21.65 9.64
CA ALA A 180 -9.20 22.17 8.34
C ALA A 180 -8.10 22.93 7.58
N THR A 181 -6.83 22.67 7.92
CA THR A 181 -5.64 23.40 7.45
C THR A 181 -5.40 23.16 5.97
N LYS A 182 -5.20 24.21 5.18
CA LYS A 182 -4.60 24.07 3.84
C LYS A 182 -3.17 24.58 3.89
N LEU A 183 -2.27 23.77 4.46
CA LEU A 183 -0.89 24.17 4.60
C LEU A 183 -0.25 24.16 3.21
N LYS A 184 -0.10 25.36 2.65
CA LYS A 184 0.65 25.61 1.42
C LYS A 184 1.99 26.20 1.84
N ILE A 185 3.07 25.58 1.37
CA ILE A 185 4.43 26.06 1.58
C ILE A 185 4.89 26.65 0.25
N GLU A 186 4.91 27.98 0.19
CA GLU A 186 5.33 28.78 -0.97
C GLU A 186 6.78 29.24 -0.77
N GLY A 187 7.63 29.09 -1.79
CA GLY A 187 9.09 29.33 -1.70
C GLY A 187 9.89 28.23 -2.42
N ALA A 188 11.20 28.42 -2.65
CA ALA A 188 12.05 27.43 -3.32
C ALA A 188 12.23 26.11 -2.55
N SER A 189 11.75 26.08 -1.29
CA SER A 189 11.66 25.03 -0.27
C SER A 189 12.49 23.76 -0.47
N ARG A 190 13.45 23.59 0.45
CA ARG A 190 14.33 22.43 0.59
C ARG A 190 13.86 21.39 1.63
N SER A 191 12.69 21.54 2.27
CA SER A 191 11.91 20.50 3.00
C SER A 191 10.96 21.12 4.07
N PHE A 192 9.91 20.39 4.48
CA PHE A 192 9.12 20.67 5.68
C PHE A 192 9.34 19.60 6.75
N GLN A 193 9.61 20.01 7.99
CA GLN A 193 9.84 19.10 9.10
C GLN A 193 8.91 19.36 10.29
N THR A 194 8.43 18.29 10.91
CA THR A 194 7.68 18.37 12.16
C THR A 194 8.22 17.38 13.18
N VAL A 195 8.32 17.81 14.44
CA VAL A 195 8.71 16.97 15.59
C VAL A 195 7.73 17.17 16.73
N GLY A 196 7.22 16.11 17.35
CA GLY A 196 6.21 16.22 18.40
C GLY A 196 5.77 14.86 18.97
N ARG A 197 4.92 14.91 20.00
CA ARG A 197 4.38 13.67 20.60
C ARG A 197 3.37 13.02 19.68
N LYS A 198 2.56 13.85 19.05
CA LYS A 198 1.47 13.43 18.18
C LYS A 198 1.26 14.50 17.11
N ILE A 199 1.14 14.09 15.84
CA ILE A 199 0.48 14.91 14.83
C ILE A 199 -0.94 14.40 14.60
N GLU A 200 -1.92 15.29 14.65
CA GLU A 200 -3.34 14.99 14.44
C GLU A 200 -3.94 15.87 13.35
N GLY A 201 -4.57 15.25 12.34
CA GLY A 201 -5.28 15.97 11.27
C GLY A 201 -6.80 15.77 11.30
N THR A 202 -7.56 16.87 11.38
CA THR A 202 -9.05 16.92 11.43
C THR A 202 -9.65 17.91 10.40
N ASN A 203 -10.98 17.86 10.23
CA ASN A 203 -11.82 18.69 9.35
C ASN A 203 -11.32 19.07 7.91
N SER A 204 -10.77 18.15 7.13
CA SER A 204 -10.21 18.39 5.77
C SER A 204 -8.89 19.09 5.66
N SER A 205 -8.01 18.89 6.64
CA SER A 205 -6.61 19.29 6.51
C SER A 205 -5.93 18.66 5.28
N SER A 206 -5.15 19.47 4.56
CA SER A 206 -4.30 19.07 3.44
C SER A 206 -2.97 19.80 3.54
N ILE A 207 -1.88 19.08 3.31
CA ILE A 207 -0.54 19.64 3.18
C ILE A 207 -0.17 19.53 1.70
N THR A 208 0.08 20.67 1.06
CA THR A 208 0.57 20.71 -0.33
C THR A 208 2.02 21.18 -0.31
N LEU A 209 2.91 20.35 -0.84
CA LEU A 209 4.34 20.59 -0.86
C LEU A 209 4.81 20.65 -2.30
N ASN A 210 5.59 21.68 -2.63
CA ASN A 210 6.19 21.80 -3.96
C ASN A 210 7.47 20.94 -4.08
N LYS A 211 8.21 20.72 -2.98
CA LYS A 211 9.37 19.80 -2.88
C LYS A 211 9.54 19.28 -1.44
N GLY A 212 9.40 17.97 -1.21
CA GLY A 212 9.94 17.19 -0.06
C GLY A 212 9.37 17.48 1.34
N ALA A 213 9.00 16.46 2.13
CA ALA A 213 8.80 16.63 3.59
C ALA A 213 9.16 15.42 4.42
N THR A 214 9.41 15.68 5.70
CA THR A 214 9.74 14.67 6.70
C THR A 214 8.90 14.94 7.96
N LEU A 215 8.03 14.00 8.33
CA LEU A 215 7.23 14.05 9.55
C LEU A 215 7.82 13.03 10.54
N GLN A 216 8.40 13.47 11.65
CA GLN A 216 8.98 12.59 12.68
C GLN A 216 8.25 12.80 14.01
N GLN A 217 7.55 11.81 14.52
CA GLN A 217 6.65 11.97 15.68
C GLN A 217 6.71 10.72 16.56
N HIS A 218 6.29 10.77 17.82
CA HIS A 218 6.04 9.53 18.58
C HIS A 218 4.81 8.79 18.04
N ALA A 219 3.74 9.53 17.72
CA ALA A 219 2.56 9.01 17.04
C ALA A 219 2.10 9.91 15.87
N ILE A 220 1.61 9.30 14.79
CA ILE A 220 0.95 10.01 13.68
C ILE A 220 -0.47 9.47 13.56
N GLU A 221 -1.47 10.31 13.83
CA GLU A 221 -2.88 9.95 13.67
C GLU A 221 -3.57 10.90 12.69
N ILE A 222 -4.18 10.34 11.65
CA ILE A 222 -4.94 11.10 10.66
C ILE A 222 -6.33 10.46 10.57
N HIS A 223 -7.37 11.15 11.04
CA HIS A 223 -8.76 10.67 11.11
C HIS A 223 -9.66 11.43 10.13
N HIS A 224 -10.65 10.77 9.47
CA HIS A 224 -11.81 11.48 8.90
C HIS A 224 -13.08 10.70 8.58
N ASN A 225 -14.23 11.40 8.64
CA ASN A 225 -15.55 11.07 8.07
C ASN A 225 -15.98 12.19 7.09
N LYS A 226 -16.11 11.90 5.78
CA LYS A 226 -16.57 12.80 4.68
C LYS A 226 -15.63 13.91 4.17
N THR A 227 -14.35 13.75 4.40
CA THR A 227 -13.31 14.66 3.92
C THR A 227 -12.40 13.97 2.91
N LYS A 228 -12.08 14.66 1.81
CA LYS A 228 -10.90 14.34 0.99
C LYS A 228 -9.68 14.94 1.69
N ILE A 229 -9.00 14.18 2.54
CA ILE A 229 -7.66 14.55 2.98
C ILE A 229 -6.76 14.29 1.77
N LYS A 230 -6.51 15.30 0.94
CA LYS A 230 -5.33 15.30 0.05
C LYS A 230 -4.11 15.46 0.96
N THR A 231 -3.80 14.44 1.72
CA THR A 231 -2.52 14.36 2.43
C THR A 231 -1.51 14.19 1.34
N LEU A 232 -0.70 15.21 1.13
CA LEU A 232 0.41 15.17 0.22
C LEU A 232 -0.02 14.91 -1.23
N SER A 233 -0.33 16.00 -1.92
CA SER A 233 -0.22 16.02 -3.38
C SER A 233 1.22 16.42 -3.71
N VAL A 234 2.14 15.47 -3.85
CA VAL A 234 3.41 15.79 -4.51
C VAL A 234 3.10 15.87 -5.99
N LYS A 235 3.09 17.07 -6.55
CA LYS A 235 3.01 17.25 -8.00
C LYS A 235 4.40 17.59 -8.51
N GLY A 236 5.04 16.63 -9.16
CA GLY A 236 6.26 16.88 -9.92
C GLY A 236 5.85 17.35 -11.31
N ASP A 237 5.91 18.64 -11.57
CA ASP A 237 5.58 19.17 -12.89
C ASP A 237 6.81 19.65 -13.68
N GLU A 238 8.06 19.63 -13.17
CA GLU A 238 9.23 20.03 -14.02
C GLU A 238 10.67 19.67 -13.49
N ALA A 239 10.88 19.14 -12.27
CA ALA A 239 12.25 18.90 -11.74
C ALA A 239 12.42 17.69 -10.78
N GLY A 240 11.53 16.71 -10.86
CA GLY A 240 11.43 15.66 -9.84
C GLY A 240 10.70 16.17 -8.60
N ALA A 241 9.71 15.41 -8.15
CA ALA A 241 8.91 15.77 -6.99
C ALA A 241 9.64 15.33 -5.70
N GLY A 242 9.70 16.17 -4.67
CA GLY A 242 10.35 15.76 -3.42
C GLY A 242 9.47 14.80 -2.61
N GLY A 243 10.04 13.71 -2.10
CA GLY A 243 9.32 12.65 -1.40
C GLY A 243 8.79 13.03 -0.02
N VAL A 244 8.00 12.15 0.59
CA VAL A 244 7.58 12.26 1.98
C VAL A 244 8.04 11.09 2.80
N GLU A 245 8.63 11.42 3.94
CA GLU A 245 8.96 10.46 4.96
C GLU A 245 8.07 10.68 6.20
N MET A 246 7.43 9.63 6.69
CA MET A 246 6.73 9.62 7.99
C MET A 246 7.45 8.64 8.90
N VAL A 247 7.83 9.05 10.11
CA VAL A 247 8.51 8.21 11.09
C VAL A 247 7.80 8.32 12.42
N ALA A 248 7.29 7.22 12.95
CA ALA A 248 6.72 7.18 14.31
C ALA A 248 6.71 5.79 14.95
N ASP A 249 6.36 5.68 16.22
CA ASP A 249 6.12 4.38 16.84
C ASP A 249 4.82 3.78 16.30
N GLU A 250 3.76 4.59 16.26
CA GLU A 250 2.46 4.24 15.70
C GLU A 250 2.04 5.23 14.62
N ILE A 251 1.57 4.70 13.48
CA ILE A 251 1.04 5.49 12.37
C ILE A 251 -0.35 4.96 12.01
N ARG A 252 -1.39 5.78 12.22
CA ARG A 252 -2.78 5.45 11.90
C ARG A 252 -3.33 6.40 10.85
N LEU A 253 -3.55 5.90 9.64
CA LEU A 253 -4.12 6.64 8.53
C LEU A 253 -5.55 6.15 8.25
N ILE A 254 -6.54 6.85 8.80
CA ILE A 254 -7.96 6.50 8.66
C ILE A 254 -8.63 7.40 7.62
N ARG A 255 -9.04 6.80 6.50
CA ARG A 255 -9.53 7.45 5.28
C ARG A 255 -8.58 8.51 4.69
N PRO A 256 -7.25 8.27 4.61
CA PRO A 256 -6.36 9.15 3.86
C PRO A 256 -6.69 9.10 2.36
N ASN A 257 -6.27 10.15 1.64
CA ASN A 257 -6.15 10.12 0.19
C ASN A 257 -4.80 10.73 -0.19
N ILE A 258 -3.75 9.91 -0.13
CA ILE A 258 -2.38 10.31 -0.50
C ILE A 258 -2.20 10.14 -2.01
N THR A 259 -1.71 11.17 -2.69
CA THR A 259 -1.56 11.16 -4.16
C THR A 259 -0.21 11.75 -4.57
N SER A 260 0.68 10.95 -5.16
CA SER A 260 1.91 11.44 -5.79
C SER A 260 1.77 11.32 -7.30
N ASP A 261 1.61 12.45 -7.99
CA ASP A 261 1.34 12.51 -9.43
C ASP A 261 2.52 13.19 -10.13
N THR A 262 3.01 12.62 -11.24
CA THR A 262 3.99 13.30 -12.12
C THR A 262 3.54 13.34 -13.58
N ARG A 263 3.98 14.36 -14.32
CA ARG A 263 3.96 14.40 -15.80
C ARG A 263 5.37 14.33 -16.36
N GLU A 264 6.24 15.25 -15.97
CA GLU A 264 7.66 15.33 -16.36
C GLU A 264 8.56 15.20 -15.11
N GLY A 265 9.61 14.37 -15.20
CA GLY A 265 10.49 14.04 -14.06
C GLY A 265 9.86 13.07 -13.04
N ASP A 266 10.66 12.43 -12.19
CA ASP A 266 10.16 11.36 -11.31
C ASP A 266 9.30 11.90 -10.15
N ALA A 267 8.24 11.19 -9.77
CA ALA A 267 7.47 11.50 -8.58
C ALA A 267 8.25 11.16 -7.30
N GLY A 268 8.06 11.95 -6.26
CA GLY A 268 8.73 11.77 -4.97
C GLY A 268 8.13 10.62 -4.17
N ASP A 269 9.00 9.77 -3.64
CA ASP A 269 8.63 8.57 -2.88
C ASP A 269 7.83 8.89 -1.61
N LEU A 270 6.94 7.98 -1.22
CA LEU A 270 6.30 7.95 0.09
C LEU A 270 6.95 6.85 0.93
N VAL A 271 7.68 7.24 1.96
CA VAL A 271 8.35 6.36 2.91
C VAL A 271 7.64 6.49 4.26
N ILE A 272 7.13 5.38 4.79
CA ILE A 272 6.43 5.31 6.06
C ILE A 272 7.17 4.31 6.94
N LYS A 273 7.79 4.82 8.00
CA LYS A 273 8.55 4.04 8.97
C LYS A 273 7.80 3.99 10.30
N SER A 274 7.38 2.80 10.72
CA SER A 274 6.69 2.61 12.01
C SER A 274 7.43 1.62 12.90
N ASN A 275 7.60 1.88 14.20
CA ASN A 275 8.24 0.89 15.08
C ASN A 275 7.28 -0.25 15.43
N ASN A 276 6.05 0.08 15.83
CA ASN A 276 5.10 -0.88 16.38
C ASN A 276 3.97 -1.19 15.39
N THR A 277 3.25 -0.16 14.95
CA THR A 277 2.02 -0.39 14.17
C THR A 277 1.85 0.66 13.09
N PHE A 278 1.64 0.18 11.87
CA PHE A 278 1.06 0.95 10.78
C PHE A 278 -0.36 0.46 10.49
N LEU A 279 -1.33 1.36 10.52
CA LEU A 279 -2.72 1.09 10.16
C LEU A 279 -3.16 1.96 8.99
N LEU A 280 -3.65 1.34 7.92
CA LEU A 280 -4.27 2.02 6.79
C LEU A 280 -5.74 1.63 6.64
N ALA A 281 -6.63 2.63 6.67
CA ALA A 281 -8.05 2.49 6.34
C ALA A 281 -8.48 3.53 5.29
N GLY A 282 -7.68 3.70 4.23
CA GLY A 282 -7.97 4.60 3.11
C GLY A 282 -7.05 4.39 1.92
N LYS A 283 -6.77 5.45 1.15
CA LYS A 283 -6.19 5.34 -0.19
C LYS A 283 -4.82 6.02 -0.29
N ILE A 284 -3.90 5.34 -0.95
CA ILE A 284 -2.57 5.81 -1.35
C ILE A 284 -2.41 5.53 -2.86
N TYR A 285 -2.18 6.58 -3.64
CA TYR A 285 -2.01 6.53 -5.09
C TYR A 285 -0.69 7.18 -5.49
N ALA A 286 0.14 6.45 -6.22
CA ALA A 286 1.26 6.95 -7.00
C ALA A 286 0.89 6.83 -8.48
N ILE A 287 0.93 7.92 -9.24
CA ILE A 287 0.47 7.96 -10.64
C ILE A 287 1.50 8.69 -11.51
N SER A 288 1.87 8.10 -12.64
CA SER A 288 2.63 8.75 -13.69
C SER A 288 1.71 9.00 -14.87
N LYS A 289 1.62 10.26 -15.31
CA LYS A 289 0.79 10.72 -16.43
C LYS A 289 1.61 11.14 -17.66
N GLY A 290 2.93 11.01 -17.61
CA GLY A 290 3.87 11.36 -18.69
C GLY A 290 5.14 10.52 -18.63
N SER A 291 6.31 11.12 -18.86
CA SER A 291 7.59 10.40 -18.93
C SER A 291 8.24 10.08 -17.58
N GLY A 292 7.83 10.76 -16.51
CA GLY A 292 8.36 10.55 -15.16
C GLY A 292 7.92 9.24 -14.51
N LYS A 293 8.72 8.66 -13.60
CA LYS A 293 8.31 7.47 -12.85
C LYS A 293 7.27 7.78 -11.77
N THR A 294 6.44 6.80 -11.42
CA THR A 294 5.57 6.91 -10.24
C THR A 294 6.43 6.99 -8.96
N ALA A 295 5.84 7.45 -7.86
CA ALA A 295 6.49 7.42 -6.56
C ALA A 295 6.61 5.99 -6.04
N GLY A 296 7.77 5.64 -5.49
CA GLY A 296 7.90 4.45 -4.67
C GLY A 296 7.07 4.59 -3.40
N VAL A 297 6.39 3.53 -2.99
CA VAL A 297 5.62 3.50 -1.74
C VAL A 297 6.24 2.46 -0.83
N LYS A 298 6.95 2.91 0.21
CA LYS A 298 7.73 2.05 1.10
C LYS A 298 7.17 2.10 2.52
N PHE A 299 6.84 0.96 3.08
CA PHE A 299 6.50 0.77 4.47
C PHE A 299 7.60 -0.08 5.11
N THR A 300 8.29 0.45 6.12
CA THR A 300 9.35 -0.28 6.82
C THR A 300 9.19 -0.19 8.32
N LYS A 301 9.68 -1.18 9.04
CA LYS A 301 10.00 -0.98 10.46
C LYS A 301 11.15 0.02 10.64
N ASN A 302 11.02 0.94 11.60
CA ASN A 302 12.05 1.97 11.83
C ASN A 302 13.18 1.46 12.76
N LYS A 303 12.85 0.61 13.73
CA LYS A 303 13.80 -0.10 14.60
C LYS A 303 13.77 -1.60 14.31
N LEU A 304 14.82 -2.30 14.76
CA LEU A 304 14.92 -3.77 14.74
C LEU A 304 13.98 -4.46 15.76
N ASP A 305 12.98 -3.75 16.26
CA ASP A 305 12.05 -4.26 17.27
C ASP A 305 11.30 -5.48 16.73
N GLU A 306 11.09 -6.46 17.61
CA GLU A 306 10.29 -7.65 17.29
C GLU A 306 8.81 -7.30 17.36
N ASN A 307 8.03 -7.79 16.38
CA ASN A 307 6.57 -7.73 16.30
C ASN A 307 5.96 -6.44 15.73
N SER A 308 6.64 -5.78 14.80
CA SER A 308 6.01 -4.69 14.03
C SER A 308 4.82 -5.21 13.20
N LEU A 309 3.69 -4.49 13.25
CA LEU A 309 2.43 -4.82 12.59
C LEU A 309 2.12 -3.83 11.46
N PHE A 310 1.89 -4.36 10.26
CA PHE A 310 1.33 -3.64 9.13
C PHE A 310 -0.10 -4.11 8.89
N GLU A 311 -1.09 -3.26 9.15
CA GLU A 311 -2.50 -3.56 9.01
C GLU A 311 -3.15 -2.67 7.95
N VAL A 312 -3.88 -3.26 7.01
CA VAL A 312 -4.76 -2.53 6.08
C VAL A 312 -6.16 -3.07 6.18
N GLN A 313 -7.14 -2.20 6.44
CA GLN A 313 -8.53 -2.56 6.64
C GLN A 313 -9.51 -1.64 5.91
N GLY A 314 -10.80 -2.00 5.91
CA GLY A 314 -11.90 -1.10 5.54
C GLY A 314 -11.90 -0.61 4.09
N GLY A 315 -11.45 -1.42 3.12
CA GLY A 315 -11.40 -1.02 1.71
C GLY A 315 -10.15 -0.22 1.35
N GLY A 316 -9.08 -0.33 2.14
CA GLY A 316 -7.81 0.36 1.89
C GLY A 316 -7.22 0.04 0.51
N VAL A 317 -6.64 1.03 -0.17
CA VAL A 317 -6.04 0.87 -1.50
C VAL A 317 -4.64 1.45 -1.51
N ILE A 318 -3.66 0.68 -1.99
CA ILE A 318 -2.31 1.15 -2.31
C ILE A 318 -2.10 0.89 -3.80
N ASN A 319 -1.75 1.91 -4.58
CA ASN A 319 -1.77 1.82 -6.03
C ASN A 319 -0.60 2.58 -6.67
N SER A 320 0.13 1.92 -7.56
CA SER A 320 1.12 2.53 -8.46
C SER A 320 0.63 2.39 -9.91
N ASP A 321 0.42 3.49 -10.64
CA ASP A 321 -0.24 3.52 -11.97
C ASP A 321 0.61 4.28 -13.01
N ALA A 322 1.28 3.52 -13.87
CA ALA A 322 2.10 4.00 -14.99
C ALA A 322 1.22 4.18 -16.25
N LYS A 323 0.74 5.40 -16.51
CA LYS A 323 -0.26 5.66 -17.59
C LYS A 323 0.33 6.04 -18.94
N SER A 324 1.62 6.32 -19.02
CA SER A 324 2.28 6.80 -20.24
C SER A 324 3.67 6.14 -20.35
N THR A 325 4.69 6.85 -20.80
CA THR A 325 6.04 6.28 -21.02
C THR A 325 6.84 6.09 -19.72
N GLY A 326 6.44 6.76 -18.63
CA GLY A 326 7.04 6.60 -17.32
C GLY A 326 6.73 5.25 -16.65
N SER A 327 7.73 4.67 -15.98
CA SER A 327 7.59 3.38 -15.29
C SER A 327 7.05 3.51 -13.86
N GLY A 328 6.48 2.44 -13.33
CA GLY A 328 6.07 2.33 -11.93
C GLY A 328 7.26 2.07 -11.01
N SER A 329 7.41 2.87 -9.96
CA SER A 329 8.30 2.57 -8.83
C SER A 329 7.62 1.66 -7.82
N ASP A 330 8.42 0.83 -7.16
CA ASP A 330 7.96 -0.29 -6.35
C ASP A 330 7.06 0.12 -5.18
N ILE A 331 6.14 -0.78 -4.84
CA ILE A 331 5.43 -0.80 -3.56
C ILE A 331 6.15 -1.84 -2.69
N SER A 332 6.71 -1.45 -1.55
CA SER A 332 7.44 -2.34 -0.66
C SER A 332 6.91 -2.28 0.78
N ILE A 333 6.72 -3.45 1.38
CA ILE A 333 6.28 -3.62 2.76
C ILE A 333 7.30 -4.50 3.49
N GLU A 334 7.86 -4.00 4.58
CA GLU A 334 8.83 -4.68 5.42
C GLU A 334 8.44 -4.54 6.90
N HIS A 335 7.67 -5.53 7.38
CA HIS A 335 7.13 -5.62 8.73
C HIS A 335 7.11 -7.08 9.20
N ASP A 336 7.18 -7.31 10.51
CA ASP A 336 7.19 -8.68 11.04
C ASP A 336 5.86 -9.40 10.78
N GLU A 337 4.73 -8.74 11.03
CA GLU A 337 3.38 -9.24 10.71
C GLU A 337 2.63 -8.29 9.78
N MET A 338 2.01 -8.85 8.75
CA MET A 338 1.16 -8.15 7.78
C MET A 338 -0.25 -8.72 7.82
N GLN A 339 -1.25 -7.87 8.09
CA GLN A 339 -2.67 -8.22 8.09
C GLN A 339 -3.42 -7.37 7.07
N LEU A 340 -3.89 -8.02 6.00
CA LEU A 340 -4.54 -7.38 4.85
C LEU A 340 -6.02 -7.75 4.80
N GLU A 341 -6.86 -6.95 5.43
CA GLU A 341 -8.30 -7.18 5.58
C GLU A 341 -9.12 -6.33 4.59
N SER A 342 -9.84 -6.97 3.66
CA SER A 342 -10.74 -6.27 2.71
C SER A 342 -10.07 -5.07 2.00
N MET A 343 -8.90 -5.29 1.41
CA MET A 343 -8.06 -4.24 0.82
C MET A 343 -7.58 -4.58 -0.60
N THR A 344 -6.93 -3.64 -1.28
CA THR A 344 -6.26 -3.87 -2.57
C THR A 344 -4.89 -3.19 -2.64
N ILE A 345 -3.82 -3.96 -2.83
CA ILE A 345 -2.51 -3.46 -3.30
C ILE A 345 -2.44 -3.74 -4.79
N LYS A 346 -2.12 -2.72 -5.59
CA LYS A 346 -2.06 -2.88 -7.04
C LYS A 346 -0.93 -2.11 -7.72
N SER A 347 -0.32 -2.77 -8.68
CA SER A 347 0.55 -2.19 -9.69
C SER A 347 -0.17 -2.21 -11.02
N LEU A 348 -0.18 -1.10 -11.74
CA LEU A 348 -0.93 -0.95 -12.97
C LEU A 348 -0.10 -0.29 -14.07
N THR A 349 0.03 -1.01 -15.19
CA THR A 349 0.70 -0.55 -16.40
C THR A 349 -0.32 -0.29 -17.49
N ARG A 350 -0.46 0.97 -17.93
CA ARG A 350 -1.39 1.36 -19.00
C ARG A 350 -0.72 2.07 -20.18
N GLY A 351 0.55 2.43 -20.05
CA GLY A 351 1.37 2.97 -21.14
C GLY A 351 2.57 2.07 -21.46
N GLU A 352 3.57 2.66 -22.10
CA GLU A 352 4.81 1.99 -22.55
C GLU A 352 5.79 1.70 -21.40
N GLY A 353 5.70 2.42 -20.28
CA GLY A 353 6.57 2.20 -19.11
C GLY A 353 6.23 0.91 -18.37
N ASN A 354 7.22 0.26 -17.75
CA ASN A 354 6.99 -0.98 -16.99
C ASN A 354 6.23 -0.73 -15.69
N GLY A 355 5.51 -1.73 -15.18
CA GLY A 355 4.79 -1.66 -13.91
C GLY A 355 5.70 -1.74 -12.70
N ALA A 356 5.21 -1.21 -11.57
CA ALA A 356 5.86 -1.29 -10.27
C ALA A 356 5.90 -2.73 -9.75
N ARG A 357 6.98 -3.15 -9.09
CA ARG A 357 6.96 -4.41 -8.35
C ARG A 357 6.21 -4.22 -7.04
N ILE A 358 5.57 -5.29 -6.56
CA ILE A 358 5.02 -5.36 -5.21
C ILE A 358 5.92 -6.30 -4.41
N LEU A 359 6.54 -5.78 -3.35
CA LEU A 359 7.49 -6.49 -2.49
C LEU A 359 6.91 -6.59 -1.08
N ALA A 360 6.84 -7.79 -0.51
CA ALA A 360 6.42 -8.01 0.88
C ALA A 360 7.41 -8.93 1.59
N ASN A 361 8.03 -8.42 2.67
CA ASN A 361 9.02 -9.16 3.47
C ASN A 361 8.63 -9.14 4.94
N GLY A 362 8.72 -10.29 5.62
CA GLY A 362 8.30 -10.41 7.02
C GLY A 362 8.33 -11.82 7.57
N LYS A 363 7.75 -12.01 8.75
CA LYS A 363 7.58 -13.33 9.37
C LYS A 363 6.20 -13.91 9.06
N LYS A 364 5.17 -13.08 8.99
CA LYS A 364 3.80 -13.56 8.82
C LYS A 364 2.96 -12.64 7.94
N LEU A 365 2.21 -13.22 7.02
CA LEU A 365 1.25 -12.52 6.15
C LEU A 365 -0.11 -13.23 6.24
N ILE A 366 -1.13 -12.52 6.70
CA ILE A 366 -2.53 -12.95 6.63
C ILE A 366 -3.26 -12.01 5.67
N SER A 367 -3.72 -12.52 4.53
CA SER A 367 -4.47 -11.72 3.56
C SER A 367 -5.86 -12.27 3.29
N LYS A 368 -6.85 -11.39 3.42
CA LYS A 368 -8.22 -11.53 2.90
C LYS A 368 -8.51 -10.52 1.77
N GLY A 369 -7.50 -9.79 1.33
CA GLY A 369 -7.58 -8.76 0.30
C GLY A 369 -7.07 -9.23 -1.07
N ARG A 370 -6.78 -8.27 -1.95
CA ARG A 370 -6.22 -8.51 -3.29
C ARG A 370 -4.83 -7.88 -3.40
N ILE A 371 -3.85 -8.64 -3.86
CA ILE A 371 -2.54 -8.13 -4.30
C ILE A 371 -2.46 -8.39 -5.80
N ILE A 372 -2.31 -7.32 -6.60
CA ILE A 372 -2.57 -7.36 -8.04
C ILE A 372 -1.44 -6.69 -8.81
N SER A 373 -0.99 -7.33 -9.89
CA SER A 373 -0.22 -6.67 -10.94
C SER A 373 -1.02 -6.73 -12.23
N THR A 374 -1.26 -5.59 -12.86
CA THR A 374 -2.12 -5.49 -14.04
C THR A 374 -1.37 -4.80 -15.16
N VAL A 375 -1.39 -5.38 -16.36
CA VAL A 375 -1.09 -4.69 -17.61
C VAL A 375 -2.40 -4.48 -18.37
N ALA A 376 -2.67 -3.26 -18.78
CA ALA A 376 -3.88 -2.88 -19.51
C ALA A 376 -3.55 -1.78 -20.53
N SER A 377 -2.48 -1.98 -21.31
CA SER A 377 -2.07 -1.08 -22.38
C SER A 377 -2.98 -1.23 -23.62
N LYS A 378 -3.08 -0.17 -24.41
CA LYS A 378 -3.78 -0.15 -25.71
C LYS A 378 -2.82 -0.08 -26.92
N SER A 379 -1.51 -0.04 -26.69
CA SER A 379 -0.44 0.03 -27.70
C SER A 379 0.73 -0.86 -27.25
N GLU A 380 1.88 -0.85 -27.95
CA GLU A 380 3.14 -1.47 -27.49
C GLU A 380 3.34 -1.14 -26.00
N GLY A 381 3.10 -2.12 -25.14
CA GLY A 381 2.79 -1.94 -23.74
C GLY A 381 3.98 -2.31 -22.87
N GLY A 382 4.21 -1.53 -21.81
CA GLY A 382 5.19 -1.92 -20.80
C GLY A 382 4.81 -3.25 -20.14
N LYS A 383 5.82 -3.94 -19.60
CA LYS A 383 5.60 -5.21 -18.87
C LYS A 383 4.93 -4.96 -17.53
N GLY A 384 4.21 -5.96 -17.02
CA GLY A 384 3.66 -5.94 -15.67
C GLY A 384 4.78 -6.00 -14.63
N GLY A 385 4.64 -5.27 -13.53
CA GLY A 385 5.60 -5.38 -12.43
C GLY A 385 5.35 -6.64 -11.61
N GLY A 386 6.38 -7.38 -11.22
CA GLY A 386 6.20 -8.65 -10.50
C GLY A 386 5.68 -8.49 -9.07
N ILE A 387 5.13 -9.57 -8.51
CA ILE A 387 4.73 -9.68 -7.10
C ILE A 387 5.70 -10.63 -6.40
N PHE A 388 6.42 -10.16 -5.39
CA PHE A 388 7.43 -10.92 -4.67
C PHE A 388 7.12 -10.91 -3.17
N ILE A 389 6.84 -12.08 -2.62
CA ILE A 389 6.52 -12.28 -1.21
C ILE A 389 7.57 -13.20 -0.60
N GLU A 390 8.40 -12.68 0.30
CA GLU A 390 9.36 -13.46 1.08
C GLU A 390 8.99 -13.37 2.56
N VAL A 391 8.14 -14.31 3.00
CA VAL A 391 7.52 -14.31 4.32
C VAL A 391 7.48 -15.74 4.85
N ASP A 392 7.92 -15.95 6.09
CA ASP A 392 7.96 -17.29 6.70
C ASP A 392 6.59 -17.99 6.67
N ASP A 393 5.53 -17.33 7.16
CA ASP A 393 4.17 -17.89 7.22
C ASP A 393 3.18 -17.06 6.39
N VAL A 394 2.77 -17.57 5.23
CA VAL A 394 1.79 -16.94 4.34
C VAL A 394 0.44 -17.65 4.45
N THR A 395 -0.60 -16.92 4.82
CA THR A 395 -2.00 -17.39 4.82
C THR A 395 -2.88 -16.49 3.97
N ILE A 396 -3.48 -17.03 2.92
CA ILE A 396 -4.45 -16.31 2.07
C ILE A 396 -5.84 -16.94 2.27
N LYS A 397 -6.80 -16.16 2.78
CA LYS A 397 -8.14 -16.63 3.13
C LYS A 397 -9.19 -15.85 2.34
N TYR A 398 -9.80 -16.46 1.33
CA TYR A 398 -10.64 -15.81 0.29
C TYR A 398 -9.95 -14.69 -0.51
N GLY A 399 -8.74 -14.27 -0.11
CA GLY A 399 -7.94 -13.27 -0.80
C GLY A 399 -7.29 -13.82 -2.06
N ARG A 400 -6.70 -12.93 -2.86
CA ARG A 400 -6.05 -13.29 -4.12
C ARG A 400 -4.73 -12.58 -4.29
N ILE A 401 -3.72 -13.30 -4.75
CA ILE A 401 -2.48 -12.73 -5.29
C ILE A 401 -2.45 -13.07 -6.76
N PHE A 402 -2.51 -12.08 -7.64
CA PHE A 402 -2.54 -12.39 -9.06
C PHE A 402 -1.93 -11.33 -9.96
N SER A 403 -1.53 -11.79 -11.12
CA SER A 403 -0.98 -10.96 -12.19
C SER A 403 -1.84 -11.16 -13.42
N GLU A 404 -2.36 -10.07 -13.99
CA GLU A 404 -3.24 -10.10 -15.15
C GLU A 404 -2.67 -9.28 -16.31
N ASN A 405 -2.69 -9.84 -17.52
CA ASN A 405 -2.45 -9.07 -18.75
C ASN A 405 -3.75 -8.94 -19.55
N LEU A 406 -4.21 -7.71 -19.70
CA LEU A 406 -5.46 -7.36 -20.36
C LEU A 406 -5.24 -6.71 -21.74
N THR A 407 -4.01 -6.77 -22.25
CA THR A 407 -3.59 -6.14 -23.51
C THR A 407 -4.10 -6.92 -24.72
N LEU A 408 -4.81 -6.22 -25.61
CA LEU A 408 -5.54 -6.83 -26.73
C LEU A 408 -4.86 -6.67 -28.09
N GLU A 409 -3.74 -5.95 -28.20
CA GLU A 409 -3.18 -5.58 -29.51
C GLU A 409 -1.66 -5.81 -29.61
N ASP A 410 -0.98 -6.12 -28.50
CA ASP A 410 0.47 -6.26 -28.44
C ASP A 410 0.90 -7.67 -27.96
N GLU A 411 1.48 -8.44 -28.87
CA GLU A 411 2.02 -9.79 -28.64
C GLU A 411 3.30 -9.80 -27.78
N SER A 412 3.99 -8.65 -27.65
CA SER A 412 5.23 -8.53 -26.88
C SER A 412 5.02 -8.25 -25.38
N SER A 413 3.80 -7.88 -25.01
CA SER A 413 3.42 -7.59 -23.62
C SER A 413 3.42 -8.88 -22.77
N LYS A 414 4.02 -8.81 -21.58
CA LYS A 414 4.02 -9.89 -20.57
C LYS A 414 3.44 -9.40 -19.25
N GLY A 415 2.59 -10.21 -18.62
CA GLY A 415 2.16 -10.03 -17.24
C GLY A 415 3.35 -10.06 -16.27
N GLY A 416 3.17 -9.51 -15.06
CA GLY A 416 4.22 -9.56 -14.03
C GLY A 416 4.38 -10.97 -13.46
N ASP A 417 5.61 -11.40 -13.18
CA ASP A 417 5.86 -12.69 -12.53
C ASP A 417 5.42 -12.67 -11.06
N ILE A 418 5.05 -13.83 -10.50
CA ILE A 418 4.69 -14.00 -9.09
C ILE A 418 5.69 -14.93 -8.42
N ARG A 419 6.34 -14.47 -7.35
CA ARG A 419 7.22 -15.29 -6.52
C ARG A 419 6.76 -15.29 -5.07
N VAL A 420 6.60 -16.48 -4.50
CA VAL A 420 6.30 -16.65 -3.07
C VAL A 420 7.34 -17.58 -2.45
N LYS A 421 8.04 -17.10 -1.42
CA LYS A 421 9.05 -17.85 -0.69
C LYS A 421 8.77 -17.77 0.80
N GLY A 422 8.84 -18.90 1.51
CA GLY A 422 8.53 -18.98 2.93
C GLY A 422 8.77 -20.35 3.52
N LYS A 423 8.33 -20.56 4.76
CA LYS A 423 8.28 -21.88 5.41
C LYS A 423 6.92 -22.52 5.17
N VAL A 424 5.84 -21.77 5.36
CA VAL A 424 4.48 -22.26 5.23
C VAL A 424 3.67 -21.39 4.28
N LEU A 425 3.08 -22.00 3.26
CA LEU A 425 2.06 -21.38 2.42
C LEU A 425 0.72 -22.09 2.64
N THR A 426 -0.28 -21.35 3.12
CA THR A 426 -1.63 -21.86 3.33
C THR A 426 -2.65 -21.04 2.54
N LEU A 427 -3.35 -21.67 1.60
CA LEU A 427 -4.49 -21.10 0.90
C LEU A 427 -5.79 -21.70 1.45
N LEU A 428 -6.66 -20.87 2.04
CA LEU A 428 -7.91 -21.30 2.66
C LEU A 428 -9.13 -20.70 1.97
N THR A 429 -10.16 -21.53 1.84
CA THR A 429 -11.50 -21.14 1.43
C THR A 429 -11.52 -20.26 0.18
N ALA A 430 -11.03 -20.80 -0.94
CA ALA A 430 -10.86 -20.07 -2.20
C ALA A 430 -9.77 -18.97 -2.21
N GLY A 431 -8.83 -19.00 -1.27
CA GLY A 431 -7.59 -18.23 -1.40
C GLY A 431 -6.79 -18.69 -2.62
N SER A 432 -6.28 -17.78 -3.44
CA SER A 432 -5.66 -18.15 -4.73
C SER A 432 -4.40 -17.36 -5.07
N ILE A 433 -3.50 -17.99 -5.83
CA ILE A 433 -2.31 -17.38 -6.44
C ILE A 433 -2.32 -17.73 -7.93
N TYR A 434 -2.46 -16.76 -8.84
CA TYR A 434 -2.48 -17.11 -10.26
C TYR A 434 -1.99 -16.00 -11.18
N SER A 435 -1.57 -16.37 -12.40
CA SER A 435 -1.29 -15.42 -13.46
C SER A 435 -2.20 -15.67 -14.64
N GLU A 436 -2.88 -14.62 -15.11
CA GLU A 436 -3.82 -14.71 -16.21
C GLU A 436 -3.46 -13.76 -17.34
N THR A 437 -3.87 -14.12 -18.55
CA THR A 437 -3.78 -13.24 -19.72
C THR A 437 -5.05 -13.30 -20.55
N SER A 438 -5.38 -12.21 -21.24
CA SER A 438 -6.47 -12.13 -22.20
C SER A 438 -6.00 -11.48 -23.49
N GLY A 439 -6.54 -11.92 -24.64
CA GLY A 439 -6.11 -11.43 -25.95
C GLY A 439 -4.75 -12.01 -26.36
N TYR A 440 -3.89 -11.18 -26.96
CA TYR A 440 -2.66 -11.61 -27.66
C TYR A 440 -1.41 -11.71 -26.78
N SER A 441 -1.51 -11.31 -25.52
CA SER A 441 -0.35 -11.08 -24.64
C SER A 441 -0.04 -12.29 -23.75
N ASN A 442 1.19 -12.40 -23.24
CA ASN A 442 1.60 -13.54 -22.42
C ASN A 442 1.39 -13.28 -20.92
N ALA A 443 1.06 -14.33 -20.17
CA ALA A 443 0.98 -14.24 -18.71
C ALA A 443 2.39 -14.24 -18.06
N GLY A 444 2.46 -13.89 -16.78
CA GLY A 444 3.68 -13.96 -15.97
C GLY A 444 3.96 -15.38 -15.48
N ASP A 445 5.22 -15.68 -15.15
CA ASP A 445 5.59 -16.95 -14.55
C ASP A 445 5.27 -16.96 -13.05
N ILE A 446 5.05 -18.13 -12.47
CA ILE A 446 4.81 -18.31 -11.04
C ILE A 446 5.88 -19.22 -10.45
N SER A 447 6.53 -18.79 -9.37
CA SER A 447 7.48 -19.62 -8.62
C SER A 447 7.15 -19.61 -7.13
N ILE A 448 6.93 -20.80 -6.57
CA ILE A 448 6.63 -20.99 -5.16
C ILE A 448 7.66 -21.93 -4.53
N GLU A 449 8.25 -21.48 -3.42
CA GLU A 449 9.24 -22.22 -2.65
C GLU A 449 8.83 -22.18 -1.17
N SER A 450 8.41 -23.31 -0.61
CA SER A 450 7.99 -23.38 0.79
C SER A 450 8.21 -24.75 1.40
N GLU A 451 8.55 -24.86 2.67
CA GLU A 451 8.67 -26.18 3.32
C GLU A 451 7.33 -26.93 3.30
N TYR A 452 6.22 -26.25 3.59
CA TYR A 452 4.88 -26.83 3.59
C TYR A 452 3.88 -25.98 2.81
N ILE A 453 3.15 -26.61 1.89
CA ILE A 453 2.07 -25.99 1.12
C ILE A 453 0.75 -26.70 1.43
N ASN A 454 -0.24 -25.96 1.93
CA ASN A 454 -1.58 -26.47 2.22
C ASN A 454 -2.63 -25.70 1.42
N LEU A 455 -3.25 -26.37 0.46
CA LEU A 455 -4.27 -25.81 -0.43
C LEU A 455 -5.64 -26.38 -0.05
N GLN A 456 -6.53 -25.49 0.38
CA GLN A 456 -7.92 -25.82 0.67
C GLN A 456 -8.83 -24.99 -0.22
N GLY A 457 -9.55 -25.68 -1.11
CA GLY A 457 -10.58 -25.09 -1.92
C GLY A 457 -11.79 -24.62 -1.10
N LYS A 458 -12.88 -24.32 -1.79
CA LYS A 458 -14.15 -23.95 -1.15
C LYS A 458 -15.02 -25.19 -1.01
N ASN A 459 -15.47 -25.50 0.21
CA ASN A 459 -16.62 -26.38 0.42
C ASN A 459 -17.91 -25.65 -0.04
N SER A 460 -18.12 -25.49 -1.34
CA SER A 460 -19.39 -25.03 -1.88
C SER A 460 -20.25 -26.24 -2.25
N SER A 461 -21.55 -26.19 -1.97
CA SER A 461 -22.53 -27.17 -2.45
C SER A 461 -23.04 -26.85 -3.87
N THR A 462 -22.50 -25.79 -4.48
CA THR A 462 -22.77 -25.37 -5.86
C THR A 462 -21.54 -25.71 -6.70
N PRO A 463 -21.72 -26.30 -7.91
CA PRO A 463 -20.63 -26.44 -8.86
C PRO A 463 -20.08 -25.03 -9.13
N ILE A 464 -18.76 -24.87 -9.02
CA ILE A 464 -18.09 -23.64 -9.39
C ILE A 464 -17.53 -23.91 -10.78
N TRP A 465 -18.11 -23.30 -11.82
CA TRP A 465 -17.70 -23.57 -13.20
C TRP A 465 -16.40 -22.84 -13.54
N PHE A 466 -15.47 -23.49 -14.25
CA PHE A 466 -14.31 -22.80 -14.85
C PHE A 466 -14.74 -21.76 -15.90
N TRP A 467 -16.00 -21.84 -16.36
CA TRP A 467 -16.59 -21.14 -17.50
C TRP A 467 -16.59 -19.61 -17.39
N ASP A 468 -16.95 -19.05 -16.23
CA ASP A 468 -17.21 -17.60 -16.15
C ASP A 468 -16.04 -16.77 -15.60
N ASN A 469 -15.11 -17.41 -14.87
CA ASN A 469 -14.27 -16.69 -13.92
C ASN A 469 -12.81 -17.17 -13.82
N GLY A 470 -12.24 -17.98 -14.73
CA GLY A 470 -10.77 -18.06 -14.87
C GLY A 470 -9.90 -18.32 -13.63
N GLY A 471 -10.24 -19.29 -12.78
CA GLY A 471 -9.46 -19.50 -11.54
C GLY A 471 -9.94 -18.68 -10.33
N GLN A 472 -10.77 -17.65 -10.52
CA GLN A 472 -11.11 -16.65 -9.49
C GLN A 472 -11.97 -17.22 -8.33
N GLU A 473 -12.52 -18.43 -8.47
CA GLU A 473 -13.32 -19.10 -7.42
C GLU A 473 -12.71 -20.42 -6.92
N PHE A 474 -11.58 -20.84 -7.51
CA PHE A 474 -10.87 -22.07 -7.18
C PHE A 474 -9.71 -21.72 -6.27
N GLY A 475 -9.81 -22.05 -4.98
CA GLY A 475 -8.65 -21.91 -4.11
C GLY A 475 -7.52 -22.76 -4.69
N GLY A 476 -6.42 -22.12 -5.11
CA GLY A 476 -5.45 -22.82 -5.94
C GLY A 476 -4.33 -21.95 -6.49
N ILE A 477 -3.41 -22.63 -7.17
CA ILE A 477 -2.21 -22.04 -7.79
C ILE A 477 -2.25 -22.34 -9.28
N GLY A 478 -2.13 -21.34 -10.14
CA GLY A 478 -2.10 -21.65 -11.57
C GLY A 478 -1.91 -20.52 -12.55
N SER A 479 -1.80 -20.87 -13.82
CA SER A 479 -1.82 -19.90 -14.92
C SER A 479 -2.92 -20.20 -15.92
N VAL A 480 -3.54 -19.16 -16.49
CA VAL A 480 -4.70 -19.28 -17.37
C VAL A 480 -4.74 -18.23 -18.48
N THR A 481 -5.21 -18.61 -19.67
CA THR A 481 -5.55 -17.66 -20.74
C THR A 481 -7.06 -17.52 -20.91
N HIS A 482 -7.55 -16.35 -21.31
CA HIS A 482 -8.96 -16.07 -21.55
C HIS A 482 -9.22 -15.54 -22.97
N LYS A 483 -10.34 -15.97 -23.56
CA LYS A 483 -10.90 -15.35 -24.77
C LYS A 483 -11.55 -14.01 -24.39
N ARG A 484 -11.21 -12.91 -25.08
CA ARG A 484 -11.86 -11.61 -24.92
C ARG A 484 -12.23 -11.03 -26.30
N GLY A 485 -13.53 -10.85 -26.55
CA GLY A 485 -14.03 -10.10 -27.72
C GLY A 485 -14.16 -10.85 -29.05
N GLY A 486 -14.39 -12.18 -29.06
CA GLY A 486 -14.63 -12.94 -30.29
C GLY A 486 -13.41 -13.20 -31.18
N ASN A 487 -12.25 -12.63 -30.85
CA ASN A 487 -10.98 -12.94 -31.52
C ASN A 487 -10.37 -14.25 -30.99
N ILE A 488 -9.86 -15.07 -31.91
CA ILE A 488 -9.47 -16.48 -31.70
C ILE A 488 -8.00 -16.61 -31.26
N LYS A 489 -7.20 -15.54 -31.39
CA LYS A 489 -5.79 -15.55 -30.97
C LYS A 489 -5.62 -15.28 -29.48
N GLY A 490 -5.12 -16.27 -28.76
CA GLY A 490 -4.73 -16.18 -27.35
C GLY A 490 -3.21 -16.10 -27.20
N GLY A 491 -2.68 -15.27 -26.31
CA GLY A 491 -1.30 -15.38 -25.87
C GLY A 491 -1.09 -16.61 -24.98
N SER A 492 0.15 -16.89 -24.59
CA SER A 492 0.51 -18.09 -23.83
C SER A 492 0.48 -17.83 -22.32
N THR A 493 0.18 -18.86 -21.52
CA THR A 493 0.36 -18.77 -20.06
C THR A 493 1.85 -18.82 -19.70
N GLY A 494 2.21 -18.30 -18.53
CA GLY A 494 3.55 -18.49 -17.98
C GLY A 494 3.75 -19.88 -17.38
N ASP A 495 5.00 -20.21 -17.08
CA ASP A 495 5.36 -21.46 -16.41
C ASP A 495 5.05 -21.39 -14.92
N LEU A 496 4.73 -22.55 -14.32
CA LEU A 496 4.48 -22.70 -12.89
C LEU A 496 5.51 -23.63 -12.28
N LYS A 497 6.35 -23.11 -11.38
CA LYS A 497 7.33 -23.88 -10.63
C LYS A 497 6.99 -23.93 -9.15
N ILE A 498 6.82 -25.12 -8.60
CA ILE A 498 6.53 -25.34 -7.18
C ILE A 498 7.59 -26.26 -6.59
N THR A 499 8.22 -25.84 -5.50
CA THR A 499 9.17 -26.66 -4.73
C THR A 499 8.79 -26.64 -3.26
N ALA A 500 8.62 -27.81 -2.66
CA ALA A 500 8.30 -27.93 -1.24
C ALA A 500 8.77 -29.23 -0.60
N ASP A 501 8.83 -29.30 0.73
CA ASP A 501 9.02 -30.59 1.39
C ASP A 501 7.70 -31.38 1.36
N HIS A 502 6.58 -30.72 1.64
CA HIS A 502 5.27 -31.37 1.66
C HIS A 502 4.18 -30.48 1.06
N ILE A 503 3.46 -31.01 0.08
CA ILE A 503 2.32 -30.38 -0.56
C ILE A 503 1.06 -31.16 -0.23
N LYS A 504 0.02 -30.46 0.26
CA LYS A 504 -1.28 -31.04 0.57
C LYS A 504 -2.39 -30.29 -0.14
N LEU A 505 -3.14 -31.00 -0.98
CA LEU A 505 -4.36 -30.54 -1.62
C LEU A 505 -5.54 -31.22 -0.95
N SER A 506 -6.51 -30.41 -0.49
CA SER A 506 -7.74 -30.95 0.07
C SER A 506 -8.96 -30.09 -0.24
N ARG A 507 -10.15 -30.66 -0.11
CA ARG A 507 -11.44 -29.92 -0.19
C ARG A 507 -11.57 -29.10 -1.48
N GLY A 508 -11.19 -29.69 -2.62
CA GLY A 508 -11.23 -29.04 -3.93
C GLY A 508 -10.11 -28.03 -4.16
N GLY A 509 -8.99 -28.13 -3.43
CA GLY A 509 -7.77 -27.36 -3.75
C GLY A 509 -7.17 -27.81 -5.08
N VAL A 510 -6.76 -26.86 -5.93
CA VAL A 510 -6.31 -27.12 -7.31
C VAL A 510 -4.94 -26.51 -7.61
N ILE A 511 -4.12 -27.22 -8.39
CA ILE A 511 -2.95 -26.67 -9.10
C ILE A 511 -3.19 -26.81 -10.60
N PHE A 512 -3.02 -25.75 -11.39
CA PHE A 512 -3.40 -25.77 -12.80
C PHE A 512 -2.50 -24.97 -13.75
N VAL A 513 -2.36 -25.46 -14.98
CA VAL A 513 -1.82 -24.72 -16.13
C VAL A 513 -2.77 -24.91 -17.31
N VAL A 514 -3.51 -23.86 -17.67
CA VAL A 514 -4.67 -23.98 -18.56
C VAL A 514 -4.63 -22.96 -19.69
N THR A 515 -4.93 -23.38 -20.91
CA THR A 515 -5.20 -22.45 -22.01
C THR A 515 -6.64 -22.56 -22.47
N LYS A 516 -7.25 -21.42 -22.80
CA LYS A 516 -8.60 -21.33 -23.36
C LYS A 516 -8.63 -20.73 -24.77
N GLY A 517 -7.48 -20.62 -25.45
CA GLY A 517 -7.37 -19.97 -26.76
C GLY A 517 -6.32 -20.63 -27.65
N SER A 518 -5.90 -19.94 -28.71
CA SER A 518 -4.85 -20.46 -29.61
C SER A 518 -3.44 -20.48 -29.02
N GLY A 519 -3.22 -19.84 -27.87
CA GLY A 519 -1.92 -19.77 -27.21
C GLY A 519 -1.66 -21.00 -26.35
N ASP A 520 -0.39 -21.34 -26.16
CA ASP A 520 -0.04 -22.56 -25.44
C ASP A 520 -0.13 -22.37 -23.93
N ALA A 521 -0.56 -23.43 -23.24
CA ALA A 521 -0.39 -23.54 -21.80
C ALA A 521 1.08 -23.83 -21.47
N GLY A 522 1.54 -23.30 -20.34
CA GLY A 522 2.90 -23.41 -19.86
C GLY A 522 3.15 -24.73 -19.17
N THR A 523 4.35 -24.87 -18.63
CA THR A 523 4.79 -26.09 -17.94
C THR A 523 4.55 -25.96 -16.44
N LEU A 524 4.02 -27.00 -15.81
CA LEU A 524 4.05 -27.19 -14.37
C LEU A 524 5.27 -28.05 -13.99
N ASP A 525 6.24 -27.46 -13.30
CA ASP A 525 7.33 -28.17 -12.64
C ASP A 525 7.07 -28.25 -11.13
N LEU A 526 6.66 -29.42 -10.64
CA LEU A 526 6.41 -29.69 -9.22
C LEU A 526 7.47 -30.63 -8.66
N ASN A 527 8.17 -30.17 -7.63
CA ASN A 527 9.11 -30.98 -6.86
C ASN A 527 8.71 -31.01 -5.38
N ALA A 528 8.46 -32.18 -4.81
CA ALA A 528 8.26 -32.30 -3.37
C ALA A 528 8.70 -33.63 -2.76
N LYS A 529 9.09 -33.67 -1.48
CA LYS A 529 9.31 -34.99 -0.82
C LYS A 529 7.98 -35.74 -0.73
N LYS A 530 6.89 -35.05 -0.37
CA LYS A 530 5.57 -35.66 -0.24
C LYS A 530 4.49 -34.83 -0.91
N LEU A 531 3.61 -35.49 -1.67
CA LEU A 531 2.41 -34.91 -2.27
C LEU A 531 1.18 -35.69 -1.83
N GLU A 532 0.27 -35.03 -1.10
CA GLU A 532 -1.02 -35.57 -0.69
C GLU A 532 -2.16 -34.88 -1.46
N ILE A 533 -2.97 -35.66 -2.19
CA ILE A 533 -4.16 -35.17 -2.89
C ILE A 533 -5.39 -35.89 -2.34
N THR A 534 -6.24 -35.15 -1.64
CA THR A 534 -7.49 -35.69 -1.06
C THR A 534 -8.69 -34.92 -1.59
N GLY A 535 -9.49 -35.55 -2.46
CA GLY A 535 -10.70 -34.94 -3.00
C GLY A 535 -11.84 -34.83 -1.99
N SER A 536 -13.07 -34.64 -2.49
CA SER A 536 -14.26 -34.41 -1.65
C SER A 536 -15.07 -35.69 -1.45
N GLU A 537 -15.62 -35.89 -0.23
CA GLU A 537 -16.55 -37.00 0.05
C GLU A 537 -18.01 -36.68 -0.30
N ASN A 538 -18.34 -35.40 -0.52
CA ASN A 538 -19.73 -34.96 -0.65
C ASN A 538 -20.19 -34.98 -2.11
N PHE A 539 -21.04 -35.96 -2.42
CA PHE A 539 -21.77 -36.11 -3.67
C PHE A 539 -22.98 -35.16 -3.69
N TYR A 540 -22.95 -34.10 -4.49
CA TYR A 540 -24.16 -33.32 -4.81
C TYR A 540 -24.42 -33.37 -6.32
N ARG A 541 -25.13 -34.42 -6.73
CA ARG A 541 -25.75 -34.50 -8.06
C ARG A 541 -26.95 -33.56 -8.04
N THR A 542 -26.80 -32.32 -8.50
CA THR A 542 -27.97 -31.46 -8.74
C THR A 542 -28.69 -31.99 -9.98
N GLY A 543 -29.68 -32.84 -9.76
CA GLY A 543 -30.65 -33.18 -10.79
C GLY A 543 -31.44 -31.93 -11.18
N GLY A 544 -31.36 -31.56 -12.45
CA GLY A 544 -32.11 -30.46 -13.04
C GLY A 544 -31.82 -30.41 -14.53
N ASP A 545 -32.72 -30.99 -15.32
CA ASP A 545 -32.67 -31.01 -16.78
C ASP A 545 -32.53 -29.60 -17.36
N VAL A 546 -31.89 -29.50 -18.54
CA VAL A 546 -32.48 -29.07 -19.82
C VAL A 546 -31.37 -28.42 -20.69
N TRP A 547 -31.03 -29.13 -21.78
CA TRP A 547 -30.18 -28.83 -22.95
C TRP A 547 -28.79 -29.51 -23.04
N ASN A 548 -28.87 -30.81 -23.35
CA ASN A 548 -28.16 -31.53 -24.44
C ASN A 548 -26.73 -32.04 -24.20
N ASN A 549 -26.66 -33.30 -23.74
CA ASN A 549 -25.65 -34.31 -24.12
C ASN A 549 -24.16 -34.02 -23.86
N VAL A 550 -23.84 -33.42 -22.71
CA VAL A 550 -22.50 -33.50 -22.05
C VAL A 550 -22.67 -34.23 -20.70
N GLY A 551 -23.31 -35.40 -20.75
CA GLY A 551 -23.68 -36.16 -19.57
C GLY A 551 -22.52 -36.96 -18.99
N ASP A 552 -21.61 -36.31 -18.25
CA ASP A 552 -21.07 -36.77 -16.95
C ASP A 552 -20.04 -35.82 -16.31
N ILE A 553 -19.42 -34.91 -17.07
CA ILE A 553 -18.19 -34.22 -16.62
C ILE A 553 -18.44 -32.92 -15.81
N ASP A 554 -19.67 -32.42 -15.83
CA ASP A 554 -20.07 -31.20 -15.12
C ASP A 554 -20.29 -31.38 -13.60
N ASN A 555 -20.13 -32.61 -13.08
CA ASN A 555 -20.29 -32.96 -11.66
C ASN A 555 -18.97 -33.20 -10.90
N GLU A 556 -17.80 -33.07 -11.56
CA GLU A 556 -16.51 -33.57 -11.04
C GLU A 556 -15.59 -32.49 -10.43
N MET A 557 -15.97 -31.21 -10.48
CA MET A 557 -15.11 -30.09 -10.04
C MET A 557 -14.97 -29.90 -8.51
N TYR A 558 -15.45 -30.86 -7.72
CA TYR A 558 -15.30 -30.85 -6.25
C TYR A 558 -14.00 -31.52 -5.77
N ASP A 559 -13.29 -32.19 -6.67
CA ASP A 559 -12.11 -32.98 -6.33
C ASP A 559 -10.84 -32.13 -6.30
N SER A 560 -9.94 -32.50 -5.40
CA SER A 560 -8.60 -31.91 -5.35
C SER A 560 -7.78 -32.47 -6.50
N GLN A 561 -7.21 -31.57 -7.30
CA GLN A 561 -6.58 -31.98 -8.55
C GLN A 561 -5.34 -31.16 -8.94
N ILE A 562 -4.46 -31.80 -9.68
CA ILE A 562 -3.41 -31.15 -10.47
C ILE A 562 -3.75 -31.35 -11.94
N THR A 563 -3.80 -30.28 -12.73
CA THR A 563 -4.30 -30.39 -14.10
C THR A 563 -3.57 -29.51 -15.11
N GLY A 564 -3.35 -30.05 -16.31
CA GLY A 564 -2.93 -29.33 -17.51
C GLY A 564 -4.06 -29.41 -18.53
N GLN A 565 -4.65 -28.27 -18.92
CA GLN A 565 -5.88 -28.31 -19.73
C GLN A 565 -5.85 -27.37 -20.95
N VAL A 566 -6.49 -27.81 -22.04
CA VAL A 566 -6.98 -26.97 -23.14
C VAL A 566 -8.50 -26.94 -23.05
N TRP A 567 -9.09 -25.74 -23.01
CA TRP A 567 -10.54 -25.58 -22.91
C TRP A 567 -11.11 -24.80 -24.10
N ASP A 568 -12.16 -25.31 -24.74
CA ASP A 568 -12.92 -24.57 -25.75
C ASP A 568 -14.29 -24.12 -25.24
N ASN A 569 -14.80 -23.02 -25.79
CA ASN A 569 -16.09 -22.45 -25.41
C ASN A 569 -17.19 -23.05 -26.30
N LEU A 570 -17.96 -24.00 -25.75
CA LEU A 570 -19.12 -24.65 -26.35
C LEU A 570 -20.24 -23.69 -26.84
N ALA A 571 -20.20 -22.39 -26.54
CA ALA A 571 -21.31 -21.47 -26.80
C ALA A 571 -21.52 -21.07 -28.27
N THR A 572 -20.53 -21.20 -29.16
CA THR A 572 -20.63 -20.70 -30.54
C THR A 572 -21.05 -21.75 -31.56
N GLY A 573 -21.14 -23.04 -31.18
CA GLY A 573 -21.46 -24.13 -32.12
C GLY A 573 -20.36 -24.41 -33.17
N GLU A 574 -19.26 -23.67 -33.14
CA GLU A 574 -18.02 -23.94 -33.87
C GLU A 574 -17.09 -24.74 -32.95
N TRP A 575 -17.00 -26.04 -33.20
CA TRP A 575 -16.01 -26.92 -32.58
C TRP A 575 -14.63 -26.58 -33.19
N ASP A 576 -13.53 -26.67 -32.41
CA ASP A 576 -12.14 -26.46 -32.84
C ASP A 576 -11.58 -25.01 -32.81
N LEU A 577 -12.08 -24.12 -31.94
CA LEU A 577 -11.56 -22.75 -31.80
C LEU A 577 -10.35 -22.62 -30.86
N SER A 578 -10.12 -23.59 -29.98
CA SER A 578 -8.92 -23.64 -29.12
C SER A 578 -7.86 -24.58 -29.69
N SER A 579 -6.86 -24.00 -30.38
CA SER A 579 -5.77 -24.76 -31.03
C SER A 579 -4.47 -24.83 -30.21
N GLY A 580 -4.37 -24.12 -29.09
CA GLY A 580 -3.16 -24.09 -28.26
C GLY A 580 -2.91 -25.43 -27.59
N LYS A 581 -1.64 -25.78 -27.38
CA LYS A 581 -1.24 -26.98 -26.64
C LYS A 581 -1.55 -26.83 -25.15
N GLY A 582 -2.04 -27.89 -24.51
CA GLY A 582 -2.27 -27.98 -23.08
C GLY A 582 -0.98 -28.15 -22.29
N GLY A 583 -1.03 -27.80 -21.00
CA GLY A 583 0.19 -27.64 -20.21
C GLY A 583 0.90 -28.96 -19.95
N ASP A 584 2.22 -28.97 -20.11
CA ASP A 584 3.04 -30.11 -19.71
C ASP A 584 3.15 -30.16 -18.18
N LEU A 585 3.04 -31.36 -17.61
CA LEU A 585 3.10 -31.59 -16.16
C LEU A 585 4.33 -32.43 -15.82
N ASN A 586 5.33 -31.83 -15.19
CA ASN A 586 6.51 -32.51 -14.67
C ASN A 586 6.43 -32.60 -13.15
N ILE A 587 6.06 -33.78 -12.64
CA ILE A 587 5.89 -34.03 -11.20
C ILE A 587 6.99 -34.96 -10.72
N THR A 588 7.83 -34.49 -9.79
CA THR A 588 8.86 -35.29 -9.13
C THR A 588 8.63 -35.32 -7.63
N VAL A 589 8.36 -36.49 -7.08
CA VAL A 589 8.13 -36.66 -5.64
C VAL A 589 8.81 -37.90 -5.05
N ASP A 590 9.05 -37.93 -3.72
CA ASP A 590 9.43 -39.20 -3.08
C ASP A 590 8.16 -40.05 -2.82
N GLU A 591 7.13 -39.46 -2.23
CA GLU A 591 5.85 -40.12 -1.93
C GLU A 591 4.65 -39.37 -2.54
N LEU A 592 3.84 -40.07 -3.34
CA LEU A 592 2.53 -39.59 -3.81
C LEU A 592 1.40 -40.36 -3.12
N HIS A 593 0.54 -39.67 -2.38
CA HIS A 593 -0.66 -40.22 -1.76
C HIS A 593 -1.92 -39.59 -2.34
N MET A 594 -2.74 -40.40 -3.01
CA MET A 594 -4.02 -39.97 -3.58
C MET A 594 -5.18 -40.73 -2.93
N ASN A 595 -6.18 -40.00 -2.46
CA ASN A 595 -7.34 -40.56 -1.79
C ASN A 595 -8.61 -39.76 -2.11
N LYS A 596 -9.77 -40.40 -1.92
CA LYS A 596 -11.10 -39.78 -2.01
C LYS A 596 -11.25 -38.99 -3.32
N LYS A 597 -11.04 -39.65 -4.46
CA LYS A 597 -11.04 -39.02 -5.81
C LYS A 597 -9.99 -37.94 -6.04
N GLY A 598 -8.82 -38.05 -5.42
CA GLY A 598 -7.69 -37.20 -5.81
C GLY A 598 -7.32 -37.45 -7.27
N ARG A 599 -6.96 -36.39 -8.02
CA ARG A 599 -6.76 -36.50 -9.48
C ARG A 599 -5.51 -35.78 -9.98
N ILE A 600 -4.84 -36.37 -10.96
CA ILE A 600 -3.83 -35.71 -11.80
C ILE A 600 -4.24 -35.93 -13.26
N ARG A 601 -4.55 -34.88 -14.02
CA ARG A 601 -5.10 -35.03 -15.38
C ARG A 601 -4.48 -34.09 -16.41
N LEU A 602 -4.24 -34.63 -17.61
CA LEU A 602 -4.16 -33.86 -18.85
C LEU A 602 -5.50 -33.88 -19.57
N GLU A 603 -5.94 -32.76 -20.11
CA GLU A 603 -7.27 -32.68 -20.70
C GLU A 603 -7.35 -31.70 -21.87
N SER A 604 -7.92 -32.15 -23.00
CA SER A 604 -8.18 -31.31 -24.17
C SER A 604 -9.66 -31.30 -24.56
N TRP A 605 -10.25 -30.11 -24.58
CA TRP A 605 -11.60 -29.86 -25.10
C TRP A 605 -11.57 -29.14 -26.45
N GLY A 606 -10.39 -28.91 -27.04
CA GLY A 606 -10.21 -28.24 -28.32
C GLY A 606 -9.38 -29.06 -29.32
N ALA A 607 -9.03 -28.44 -30.45
CA ALA A 607 -8.19 -29.09 -31.47
C ALA A 607 -6.71 -29.21 -31.05
N GLY A 608 -6.27 -28.46 -30.04
CA GLY A 608 -4.91 -28.55 -29.50
C GLY A 608 -4.67 -29.84 -28.69
N PRO A 609 -3.44 -30.38 -28.68
CA PRO A 609 -3.10 -31.55 -27.86
C PRO A 609 -3.08 -31.21 -26.37
N ALA A 610 -3.48 -32.12 -25.48
CA ALA A 610 -3.58 -31.88 -24.03
C ALA A 610 -2.23 -31.68 -23.32
N GLY A 611 -1.12 -32.15 -23.90
CA GLY A 611 0.24 -32.04 -23.35
C GLY A 611 0.84 -33.39 -22.93
N THR A 612 1.91 -33.34 -22.12
CA THR A 612 2.60 -34.53 -21.58
C THR A 612 2.66 -34.47 -20.05
N LEU A 613 2.35 -35.59 -19.41
CA LEU A 613 2.50 -35.79 -17.96
C LEU A 613 3.70 -36.71 -17.72
N GLN A 614 4.72 -36.21 -17.05
CA GLN A 614 5.85 -36.98 -16.53
C GLN A 614 5.77 -37.03 -15.00
N LEU A 615 5.30 -38.16 -14.46
CA LEU A 615 5.27 -38.41 -13.03
C LEU A 615 6.44 -39.32 -12.63
N ARG A 616 7.35 -38.80 -11.81
CA ARG A 616 8.44 -39.54 -11.18
C ARG A 616 8.20 -39.59 -9.67
N ALA A 617 7.93 -40.78 -9.14
CA ALA A 617 7.64 -40.98 -7.72
C ALA A 617 8.35 -42.22 -7.18
N ARG A 618 9.05 -42.18 -6.03
CA ARG A 618 9.58 -43.44 -5.46
C ARG A 618 8.45 -44.38 -5.06
N LYS A 619 7.40 -43.84 -4.46
CA LYS A 619 6.22 -44.60 -4.04
C LYS A 619 4.92 -43.87 -4.40
N ILE A 620 3.98 -44.60 -4.99
CA ILE A 620 2.62 -44.13 -5.28
C ILE A 620 1.62 -44.95 -4.47
N ARG A 621 0.73 -44.29 -3.72
CA ARG A 621 -0.41 -44.91 -3.05
C ARG A 621 -1.71 -44.30 -3.54
N MET A 622 -2.60 -45.11 -4.09
CA MET A 622 -3.89 -44.64 -4.62
C MET A 622 -5.05 -45.39 -3.97
N SER A 623 -6.06 -44.65 -3.50
CA SER A 623 -7.26 -45.25 -2.90
C SER A 623 -8.54 -44.48 -3.23
N LYS A 624 -9.68 -45.13 -3.05
CA LYS A 624 -11.04 -44.54 -3.16
C LYS A 624 -11.24 -43.73 -4.46
N ILE A 625 -11.10 -44.40 -5.61
CA ILE A 625 -11.43 -43.88 -6.96
C ILE A 625 -10.57 -42.64 -7.34
N SER A 626 -9.30 -42.62 -6.93
CA SER A 626 -8.34 -41.60 -7.38
C SER A 626 -7.83 -41.93 -8.79
N THR A 627 -7.51 -40.92 -9.61
CA THR A 627 -7.13 -41.12 -11.02
C THR A 627 -5.86 -40.36 -11.43
N ILE A 628 -5.07 -40.97 -12.32
CA ILE A 628 -4.00 -40.32 -13.07
C ILE A 628 -4.26 -40.62 -14.54
N ASP A 629 -4.66 -39.62 -15.34
CA ASP A 629 -5.18 -39.87 -16.67
C ASP A 629 -4.99 -38.72 -17.67
N ALA A 630 -5.27 -39.01 -18.93
CA ALA A 630 -5.20 -38.12 -20.07
C ALA A 630 -6.53 -38.24 -20.83
N TYR A 631 -7.14 -37.10 -21.19
CA TYR A 631 -8.48 -37.04 -21.75
C TYR A 631 -8.55 -36.08 -22.94
N ALA A 632 -9.30 -36.45 -23.98
CA ALA A 632 -9.69 -35.55 -25.05
C ALA A 632 -11.17 -35.72 -25.38
N GLU A 633 -11.91 -34.61 -25.45
CA GLU A 633 -13.33 -34.59 -25.84
C GLU A 633 -13.50 -34.44 -27.35
N THR A 634 -12.63 -33.65 -27.99
CA THR A 634 -12.78 -33.23 -29.40
C THR A 634 -11.64 -33.77 -30.27
N THR A 635 -11.17 -33.00 -31.28
CA THR A 635 -10.20 -33.48 -32.27
C THR A 635 -8.76 -33.50 -31.76
N GLY A 636 -8.47 -32.87 -30.63
CA GLY A 636 -7.14 -32.82 -30.03
C GLY A 636 -6.64 -34.18 -29.51
N ASP A 637 -5.32 -34.36 -29.51
CA ASP A 637 -4.69 -35.52 -28.86
C ASP A 637 -4.90 -35.44 -27.33
N SER A 638 -5.32 -36.54 -26.70
CA SER A 638 -5.49 -36.67 -25.25
C SER A 638 -4.19 -36.46 -24.45
N GLY A 639 -3.05 -36.46 -25.13
CA GLY A 639 -1.74 -36.34 -24.53
C GLY A 639 -1.16 -37.69 -24.11
N THR A 640 0.05 -37.65 -23.55
CA THR A 640 0.77 -38.85 -23.11
C THR A 640 1.10 -38.80 -21.62
N VAL A 641 0.91 -39.92 -20.92
CA VAL A 641 1.24 -40.08 -19.50
C VAL A 641 2.41 -41.05 -19.34
N TYR A 642 3.49 -40.58 -18.73
CA TYR A 642 4.64 -41.37 -18.33
C TYR A 642 4.71 -41.44 -16.81
N ILE A 643 4.67 -42.65 -16.24
CA ILE A 643 4.81 -42.88 -14.80
C ILE A 643 6.07 -43.70 -14.56
N TYR A 644 6.97 -43.15 -13.74
CA TYR A 644 8.20 -43.80 -13.31
C TYR A 644 8.12 -43.97 -11.80
N THR A 645 8.05 -45.22 -11.33
CA THR A 645 7.98 -45.51 -9.90
C THR A 645 8.66 -46.82 -9.51
N ASP A 646 9.17 -46.86 -8.28
CA ASP A 646 9.76 -48.07 -7.70
C ASP A 646 8.66 -48.96 -7.08
N ASP A 647 7.56 -48.37 -6.61
CA ASP A 647 6.48 -49.06 -5.88
C ASP A 647 5.11 -48.37 -6.07
N ILE A 648 4.07 -49.17 -6.34
CA ILE A 648 2.69 -48.71 -6.51
C ILE A 648 1.72 -49.59 -5.72
N GLU A 649 0.98 -48.97 -4.78
CA GLU A 649 0.00 -49.61 -3.87
C GLU A 649 -1.43 -49.10 -4.07
#